data_AF-A0A1M5VEP0-F1
#
_entry.id   AF-A0A1M5VEP0-F1
#
_cell.length_a   1.000
_cell.length_b   1.000
_cell.length_c   1.000
_cell.angle_alpha   90.00
_cell.angle_beta   90.00
_cell.angle_gamma   90.00
#
_symmetry.space_group_name_H-M   'P 1'
#
loop_
_entity.id
_entity.type
_entity.pdbx_description
1 polymer ?
#
loop_
_entity_poly.entity_id
_entity_poly.type
_entity_poly.pdbx_seq_one_letter_code
_entity_poly.pdbx_strand_id
1 'polypeptide(L)'
;MKRSIKVRGLICAALATCVFAISATSTFASPRKESAWPQFRGEVLNPGITDSKAPRTSAEIEEDWAVKIGSGWNYSDPIIVGQYVYITDSSNIKMLDRNTGEVIKSAPLAENIGFFSRMSYGEGKLFIPIGAGRLQCFDANTLESLWITEVTPKDMYLQALSPAVYYNGHVYMGTTNGSADKGMFYAVSAKDEDPSKVDEIKEYTWTYAPEVGKSGYYWSAGTVVGNSIVFGGEKGEVVIHNLTDNTITDKLELNEAIRSSVHYDRNLGRVFITTKAGNIHSIKINSNGTFDKSSLLTTKIGQDITSSPVTYNGRVYVGGGGISSGAGFSVLDAKTLEVIYQINDIQTQSSPILTTAYATKENKNTVYLYAFKYTNPDVIYAVKDFEGNTEPIFEEIATPSSKQYNSSSAAIDEDGSIYFKNDSGKVFKFKNTLDGAFGSEDVIKLIYKLPNTEDITLNNEVIINSALERYNDLSDAEKAKVTNYDKLQAALNKMEELKNSDKEVERLLSEIEKLPQDITLSHKEKVNELFSSYERLPESHKAKVTNINKLLDAKKTIEALEEEELIKNIIVKIDTLPELKDIVLDKEELINSIYKDFNNLTESQKEKVTNKDKILTAKAKIDKTRAEVNSIEEDIWNKINPSNITLEDKEVVYDLIKRYEALDDRDKVYVKHFDEVLEAKKIIDKLEAENPSKPVEEPGNGNDNSKPNIGGNSNNVGNNSALPQTGVSIPWEFILVGMILVISGIALSKKKRVNEK
;
A
#
# COMPACT_ATOMS: atom_id res chain seq x y z
N MET A 1 100.61 21.73 8.32
CA MET A 1 101.52 21.95 9.49
C MET A 1 101.05 21.06 10.64
N LYS A 2 101.92 20.60 11.56
CA LYS A 2 101.56 19.58 12.59
C LYS A 2 101.21 20.19 13.96
N ARG A 3 100.11 19.71 14.57
CA ARG A 3 99.84 19.40 16.02
C ARG A 3 98.31 19.47 16.25
N SER A 4 97.54 18.50 16.77
CA SER A 4 97.72 17.45 17.81
C SER A 4 97.67 17.98 19.25
N ILE A 5 97.00 17.36 20.24
CA ILE A 5 96.08 16.21 20.31
C ILE A 5 95.40 16.29 21.71
N LYS A 6 94.18 15.79 21.89
CA LYS A 6 93.82 15.03 23.11
C LYS A 6 92.60 14.14 22.90
N VAL A 7 92.62 13.00 23.59
CA VAL A 7 91.74 11.84 23.37
C VAL A 7 90.82 11.65 24.57
N ARG A 8 89.55 11.33 24.31
CA ARG A 8 88.78 10.29 25.01
C ARG A 8 87.45 10.06 24.28
N GLY A 9 87.21 8.82 23.85
CA GLY A 9 85.87 8.37 23.47
C GLY A 9 85.17 7.77 24.69
N LEU A 10 83.84 7.78 24.68
CA LEU A 10 83.03 7.00 25.59
C LEU A 10 81.68 6.71 24.92
N ILE A 11 81.32 5.44 24.84
CA ILE A 11 79.99 5.01 24.37
C ILE A 11 79.05 5.13 25.56
N CYS A 12 78.07 6.03 25.47
CA CYS A 12 76.94 6.08 26.40
C CYS A 12 75.65 5.99 25.58
N ALA A 13 74.79 5.03 25.93
CA ALA A 13 73.48 4.91 25.31
C ALA A 13 72.55 6.03 25.80
N ALA A 14 71.95 6.77 24.87
CA ALA A 14 70.74 7.53 25.16
C ALA A 14 69.56 6.57 25.07
N LEU A 15 68.77 6.42 26.14
CA LEU A 15 67.52 5.68 26.06
C LEU A 15 66.57 6.44 25.15
N ALA A 16 66.14 5.79 24.07
CA ALA A 16 64.94 6.22 23.36
C ALA A 16 63.72 5.89 24.26
N THR A 17 63.36 6.82 25.15
CA THR A 17 62.06 6.78 25.81
C THR A 17 60.99 6.99 24.75
N CYS A 18 60.48 5.89 24.20
CA CYS A 18 59.27 5.86 23.39
C CYS A 18 58.09 6.27 24.27
N VAL A 19 57.92 7.59 24.44
CA VAL A 19 56.62 8.16 24.76
C VAL A 19 55.75 7.82 23.56
N PHE A 20 54.97 6.74 23.69
CA PHE A 20 53.79 6.56 22.88
C PHE A 20 52.92 7.79 23.17
N ALA A 21 52.97 8.75 22.27
CA ALA A 21 51.88 9.69 22.13
C ALA A 21 50.66 8.82 21.82
N ILE A 22 49.82 8.59 22.82
CA ILE A 22 48.48 8.08 22.63
C ILE A 22 47.79 9.18 21.84
N SER A 23 47.86 9.07 20.51
CA SER A 23 47.00 9.80 19.59
C SER A 23 45.60 9.56 20.10
N ALA A 24 45.00 10.60 20.70
CA ALA A 24 43.66 10.49 21.26
C ALA A 24 42.79 9.91 20.16
N THR A 25 42.28 8.70 20.40
CA THR A 25 41.38 8.05 19.45
C THR A 25 40.18 8.96 19.35
N SER A 26 40.11 9.74 18.28
CA SER A 26 38.92 10.48 17.91
C SER A 26 37.80 9.46 17.93
N THR A 27 36.91 9.57 18.91
CA THR A 27 35.70 8.77 18.97
C THR A 27 34.98 9.10 17.68
N PHE A 28 35.06 8.19 16.71
CA PHE A 28 34.33 8.32 15.46
C PHE A 28 32.87 8.48 15.86
N ALA A 29 32.31 9.67 15.61
CA ALA A 29 30.89 9.85 15.70
C ALA A 29 30.24 8.79 14.79
N SER A 30 29.08 8.29 15.20
CA SER A 30 28.21 7.49 14.32
C SER A 30 28.13 8.21 12.96
N PRO A 31 28.18 7.51 11.81
CA PRO A 31 28.22 8.17 10.50
C PRO A 31 26.98 9.05 10.32
N ARG A 32 27.21 10.34 10.54
CA ARG A 32 26.25 11.44 10.45
C ARG A 32 25.56 11.39 9.09
N LYS A 33 24.25 11.68 9.05
CA LYS A 33 23.44 11.71 7.83
C LYS A 33 24.22 12.18 6.59
N GLU A 34 24.34 11.30 5.59
CA GLU A 34 25.25 11.43 4.43
C GLU A 34 25.11 12.78 3.69
N SER A 35 23.89 13.33 3.65
CA SER A 35 23.66 14.72 3.25
C SER A 35 22.63 15.40 4.13
N ALA A 36 22.95 16.60 4.61
CA ALA A 36 22.01 17.47 5.30
C ALA A 36 21.08 18.21 4.32
N TRP A 37 21.60 18.57 3.15
CA TRP A 37 20.89 19.38 2.16
C TRP A 37 21.27 18.96 0.72
N PRO A 38 20.71 17.85 0.19
CA PRO A 38 21.23 17.21 -1.03
C PRO A 38 20.91 17.95 -2.33
N GLN A 39 19.87 18.80 -2.36
CA GLN A 39 19.43 19.49 -3.57
C GLN A 39 18.65 20.76 -3.24
N PHE A 40 18.10 21.44 -4.27
CA PHE A 40 17.23 22.60 -4.06
C PHE A 40 16.06 22.25 -3.14
N ARG A 41 15.86 23.07 -2.09
CA ARG A 41 14.90 22.86 -0.99
C ARG A 41 15.16 21.60 -0.11
N GLY A 42 16.35 20.99 -0.16
CA GLY A 42 16.70 19.88 0.72
C GLY A 42 16.09 18.56 0.27
N GLU A 43 15.37 17.87 1.14
CA GLU A 43 14.89 16.51 0.88
C GLU A 43 13.88 16.40 -0.26
N VAL A 44 14.11 15.46 -1.19
CA VAL A 44 13.24 15.25 -2.36
C VAL A 44 11.81 14.82 -1.98
N LEU A 45 11.65 14.08 -0.88
CA LEU A 45 10.34 13.69 -0.33
C LEU A 45 9.81 14.63 0.76
N ASN A 46 10.54 15.68 1.13
CA ASN A 46 10.11 16.69 2.12
C ASN A 46 10.58 18.13 1.80
N PRO A 47 10.41 18.62 0.55
CA PRO A 47 11.13 19.80 0.10
C PRO A 47 10.69 21.05 0.88
N GLY A 48 11.67 21.80 1.39
CA GLY A 48 11.49 23.04 2.14
C GLY A 48 11.30 22.83 3.64
N ILE A 49 11.49 21.61 4.15
CA ILE A 49 11.31 21.29 5.58
C ILE A 49 12.59 20.66 6.14
N THR A 50 13.01 21.14 7.31
CA THR A 50 14.07 20.54 8.13
C THR A 50 13.62 20.32 9.57
N ASP A 51 14.32 19.44 10.28
CA ASP A 51 14.26 19.25 11.73
C ASP A 51 15.49 19.87 12.44
N SER A 52 16.46 20.42 11.70
CA SER A 52 17.62 21.13 12.26
C SER A 52 17.21 22.39 13.01
N LYS A 53 17.90 22.68 14.11
CA LYS A 53 17.67 23.85 14.99
C LYS A 53 18.24 25.12 14.37
N ALA A 54 17.57 25.68 13.37
CA ALA A 54 17.98 26.94 12.74
C ALA A 54 17.59 28.18 13.58
N PRO A 55 18.29 29.33 13.46
CA PRO A 55 18.09 30.50 14.31
C PRO A 55 16.68 31.08 14.31
N ARG A 56 16.18 31.54 15.45
CA ARG A 56 14.80 32.07 15.59
C ARG A 56 14.71 33.58 15.65
N THR A 57 15.81 34.25 16.02
CA THR A 57 15.92 35.70 16.23
C THR A 57 17.33 36.18 15.86
N SER A 58 17.54 37.50 15.77
CA SER A 58 18.84 38.15 15.55
C SER A 58 19.88 37.88 16.64
N ALA A 59 19.47 37.43 17.84
CA ALA A 59 20.39 37.02 18.90
C ALA A 59 20.97 35.61 18.71
N GLU A 60 20.40 34.82 17.79
CA GLU A 60 20.69 33.39 17.60
C GLU A 60 21.55 33.12 16.34
N ILE A 61 22.08 34.15 15.68
CA ILE A 61 22.70 34.02 14.36
C ILE A 61 23.93 34.92 14.19
N GLU A 62 25.01 34.40 13.58
CA GLU A 62 26.18 35.19 13.19
C GLU A 62 26.81 34.68 11.87
N GLU A 63 27.43 35.57 11.09
CA GLU A 63 28.17 35.20 9.86
C GLU A 63 29.46 34.47 10.26
N ASP A 64 29.56 33.17 9.94
CA ASP A 64 30.72 32.33 10.26
C ASP A 64 31.84 32.54 9.23
N TRP A 65 31.46 32.50 7.94
CA TRP A 65 32.35 32.85 6.82
C TRP A 65 31.58 33.32 5.58
N ALA A 66 32.29 34.03 4.69
CA ALA A 66 31.75 34.54 3.43
C ALA A 66 32.80 34.53 2.32
N VAL A 67 32.76 33.53 1.44
CA VAL A 67 33.79 33.19 0.45
C VAL A 67 33.37 33.57 -0.97
N LYS A 68 34.28 34.16 -1.75
CA LYS A 68 34.05 34.61 -3.13
C LYS A 68 34.24 33.45 -4.12
N ILE A 69 33.18 33.10 -4.84
CA ILE A 69 33.13 31.95 -5.77
C ILE A 69 32.82 32.40 -7.21
N GLY A 70 31.79 33.22 -7.40
CA GLY A 70 31.31 33.64 -8.72
C GLY A 70 31.23 35.17 -8.87
N SER A 71 30.35 35.63 -9.76
CA SER A 71 30.01 37.05 -9.91
C SER A 71 28.64 37.19 -10.56
N GLY A 72 27.78 38.09 -10.04
CA GLY A 72 26.39 38.18 -10.47
C GLY A 72 25.67 36.84 -10.31
N TRP A 73 24.95 36.41 -11.33
CA TRP A 73 24.17 35.16 -11.34
C TRP A 73 24.96 33.93 -11.82
N ASN A 74 26.23 34.09 -12.20
CA ASN A 74 27.05 33.10 -12.91
C ASN A 74 27.79 32.13 -11.96
N TYR A 75 27.06 31.55 -11.00
CA TYR A 75 27.50 30.45 -10.13
C TYR A 75 26.28 29.75 -9.50
N SER A 76 26.43 28.51 -9.00
CA SER A 76 25.29 27.72 -8.50
C SER A 76 24.72 28.21 -7.17
N ASP A 77 23.52 27.76 -6.80
CA ASP A 77 23.15 27.66 -5.38
C ASP A 77 24.00 26.55 -4.69
N PRO A 78 24.28 26.65 -3.37
CA PRO A 78 25.04 25.63 -2.64
C PRO A 78 24.18 24.43 -2.22
N ILE A 79 24.81 23.25 -2.11
CA ILE A 79 24.27 22.06 -1.42
C ILE A 79 25.25 21.60 -0.32
N ILE A 80 24.75 20.89 0.70
CA ILE A 80 25.56 20.43 1.84
C ILE A 80 25.47 18.90 1.95
N VAL A 81 26.62 18.24 1.79
CA VAL A 81 26.77 16.79 1.75
C VAL A 81 27.95 16.40 2.63
N GLY A 82 27.68 15.65 3.69
CA GLY A 82 28.62 15.40 4.78
C GLY A 82 29.32 16.67 5.26
N GLN A 83 30.64 16.60 5.40
CA GLN A 83 31.49 17.70 5.88
C GLN A 83 31.74 18.81 4.83
N TYR A 84 31.08 18.78 3.68
CA TYR A 84 31.41 19.61 2.53
C TYR A 84 30.23 20.45 2.02
N VAL A 85 30.56 21.63 1.47
CA VAL A 85 29.64 22.45 0.68
C VAL A 85 30.04 22.31 -0.78
N TYR A 86 29.11 21.89 -1.65
CA TYR A 86 29.33 21.81 -3.09
C TYR A 86 28.66 22.99 -3.79
N ILE A 87 29.43 23.65 -4.65
CA ILE A 87 29.02 24.85 -5.39
C ILE A 87 29.85 24.97 -6.68
N THR A 88 29.28 25.42 -7.79
CA THR A 88 30.06 25.74 -8.99
C THR A 88 30.53 27.19 -8.97
N ASP A 89 31.55 27.54 -9.74
CA ASP A 89 31.66 28.88 -10.33
C ASP A 89 30.95 28.91 -11.69
N SER A 90 31.42 29.71 -12.66
CA SER A 90 30.88 29.73 -14.02
C SER A 90 31.22 28.48 -14.84
N SER A 91 32.32 27.79 -14.53
CA SER A 91 32.97 26.79 -15.39
C SER A 91 33.61 25.61 -14.64
N ASN A 92 33.56 25.57 -13.30
CA ASN A 92 34.12 24.51 -12.47
C ASN A 92 33.15 24.14 -11.34
N ILE A 93 33.05 22.85 -11.00
CA ILE A 93 32.53 22.40 -9.70
C ILE A 93 33.60 22.63 -8.62
N LYS A 94 33.17 22.92 -7.38
CA LYS A 94 34.03 23.06 -6.20
C LYS A 94 33.46 22.28 -5.03
N MET A 95 34.35 21.72 -4.22
CA MET A 95 34.09 21.12 -2.92
C MET A 95 34.81 21.97 -1.87
N LEU A 96 34.05 22.57 -0.95
CA LEU A 96 34.55 23.43 0.13
C LEU A 96 34.46 22.68 1.47
N ASP A 97 35.39 22.96 2.39
CA ASP A 97 35.20 22.59 3.80
C ASP A 97 34.03 23.38 4.40
N ARG A 98 33.08 22.71 5.04
CA ARG A 98 31.89 23.37 5.62
C ARG A 98 32.21 24.25 6.84
N ASN A 99 33.32 24.03 7.52
CA ASN A 99 33.69 24.75 8.73
C ASN A 99 34.45 26.04 8.40
N THR A 100 35.32 26.04 7.39
CA THR A 100 36.14 27.21 6.99
C THR A 100 35.69 27.90 5.71
N GLY A 101 34.94 27.21 4.84
CA GLY A 101 34.61 27.67 3.48
C GLY A 101 35.77 27.57 2.49
N GLU A 102 36.93 27.01 2.88
CA GLU A 102 38.09 26.86 1.99
C GLU A 102 37.82 25.82 0.89
N VAL A 103 38.23 26.13 -0.35
CA VAL A 103 38.08 25.23 -1.50
C VAL A 103 39.11 24.10 -1.40
N ILE A 104 38.66 22.88 -1.08
CA ILE A 104 39.49 21.68 -0.97
C ILE A 104 39.80 21.11 -2.36
N LYS A 105 38.79 21.07 -3.24
CA LYS A 105 38.91 20.57 -4.62
C LYS A 105 38.10 21.43 -5.60
N SER A 106 38.50 21.40 -6.86
CA SER A 106 37.73 21.91 -7.97
C SER A 106 38.04 21.13 -9.24
N ALA A 107 37.04 20.90 -10.10
CA ALA A 107 37.18 20.22 -11.38
C ALA A 107 36.43 20.99 -12.49
N PRO A 108 36.91 21.00 -13.74
CA PRO A 108 36.28 21.72 -14.83
C PRO A 108 34.95 21.06 -15.23
N LEU A 109 33.97 21.88 -15.56
CA LEU A 109 32.73 21.46 -16.23
C LEU A 109 32.97 21.40 -17.74
N ALA A 110 32.26 20.50 -18.43
CA ALA A 110 32.37 20.36 -19.89
C ALA A 110 31.78 21.57 -20.65
N GLU A 111 30.85 22.28 -20.02
CA GLU A 111 30.26 23.54 -20.49
C GLU A 111 30.14 24.52 -19.31
N ASN A 112 30.15 25.82 -19.60
CA ASN A 112 29.81 26.82 -18.58
C ASN A 112 28.38 26.60 -18.07
N ILE A 113 28.11 26.88 -16.79
CA ILE A 113 26.74 26.85 -16.27
C ILE A 113 25.86 27.96 -16.89
N GLY A 114 24.55 27.72 -16.88
CA GLY A 114 23.56 28.80 -17.02
C GLY A 114 23.45 29.67 -15.76
N PHE A 115 22.47 30.57 -15.73
CA PHE A 115 22.18 31.34 -14.52
C PHE A 115 21.57 30.47 -13.41
N PHE A 116 21.82 30.80 -12.15
CA PHE A 116 21.15 30.20 -10.99
C PHE A 116 21.26 28.67 -10.83
N SER A 117 22.23 27.99 -11.48
CA SER A 117 22.30 26.51 -11.54
C SER A 117 22.06 25.85 -10.17
N ARG A 118 21.25 24.80 -10.14
CA ARG A 118 20.76 24.13 -8.92
C ARG A 118 20.98 22.63 -9.06
N MET A 119 22.15 22.19 -8.58
CA MET A 119 22.55 20.78 -8.60
C MET A 119 21.76 19.94 -7.59
N SER A 120 21.81 18.62 -7.77
CA SER A 120 21.36 17.63 -6.80
C SER A 120 22.46 16.61 -6.49
N TYR A 121 22.28 15.88 -5.39
CA TYR A 121 23.16 14.82 -4.92
C TYR A 121 22.38 13.51 -4.69
N GLY A 122 23.02 12.37 -4.94
CA GLY A 122 22.49 11.05 -4.60
C GLY A 122 23.46 9.92 -4.98
N GLU A 123 23.47 8.85 -4.17
CA GLU A 123 24.33 7.67 -4.38
C GLU A 123 25.81 8.02 -4.64
N GLY A 124 26.39 8.90 -3.82
CA GLY A 124 27.77 9.37 -3.98
C GLY A 124 28.01 10.36 -5.13
N LYS A 125 27.01 10.71 -5.94
CA LYS A 125 27.16 11.50 -7.17
C LYS A 125 26.56 12.89 -7.06
N LEU A 126 27.15 13.84 -7.78
CA LEU A 126 26.65 15.20 -8.01
C LEU A 126 26.07 15.28 -9.43
N PHE A 127 24.93 15.96 -9.59
CA PHE A 127 24.26 16.14 -10.88
C PHE A 127 24.09 17.63 -11.16
N ILE A 128 24.88 18.16 -12.11
CA ILE A 128 25.12 19.60 -12.28
C ILE A 128 24.46 20.13 -13.56
N PRO A 129 23.47 21.04 -13.46
CA PRO A 129 22.90 21.76 -14.60
C PRO A 129 23.94 22.68 -15.26
N ILE A 130 24.22 22.45 -16.55
CA ILE A 130 25.25 23.17 -17.33
C ILE A 130 24.68 23.75 -18.65
N GLY A 131 25.54 24.29 -19.51
CA GLY A 131 25.18 24.86 -20.80
C GLY A 131 24.47 23.88 -21.74
N ALA A 132 23.84 24.43 -22.79
CA ALA A 132 23.07 23.68 -23.79
C ALA A 132 21.93 22.79 -23.24
N GLY A 133 21.42 23.10 -22.02
CA GLY A 133 20.38 22.32 -21.35
C GLY A 133 20.84 20.98 -20.77
N ARG A 134 22.16 20.73 -20.74
CA ARG A 134 22.73 19.43 -20.34
C ARG A 134 22.85 19.32 -18.82
N LEU A 135 23.01 18.08 -18.37
CA LEU A 135 23.36 17.70 -17.00
C LEU A 135 24.68 16.92 -17.06
N GLN A 136 25.66 17.29 -16.21
CA GLN A 136 26.91 16.53 -16.05
C GLN A 136 26.96 15.90 -14.67
N CYS A 137 27.40 14.64 -14.62
CA CYS A 137 27.55 13.87 -13.39
C CYS A 137 29.02 13.75 -12.97
N PHE A 138 29.26 13.87 -11.67
CA PHE A 138 30.57 13.68 -11.04
C PHE A 138 30.43 12.76 -9.83
N ASP A 139 31.46 11.96 -9.52
CA ASP A 139 31.60 11.41 -8.17
C ASP A 139 31.90 12.57 -7.20
N ALA A 140 31.16 12.64 -6.08
CA ALA A 140 31.28 13.74 -5.13
C ALA A 140 32.62 13.74 -4.39
N ASN A 141 33.15 12.55 -4.07
CA ASN A 141 34.37 12.39 -3.27
C ASN A 141 35.62 12.72 -4.08
N THR A 142 35.68 12.31 -5.36
CA THR A 142 36.82 12.55 -6.24
C THR A 142 36.76 13.90 -6.94
N LEU A 143 35.55 14.34 -7.34
CA LEU A 143 35.26 15.33 -8.40
C LEU A 143 35.77 14.89 -9.79
N GLU A 144 35.81 13.59 -10.05
CA GLU A 144 35.96 13.07 -11.41
C GLU A 144 34.58 13.04 -12.10
N SER A 145 34.55 13.51 -13.35
CA SER A 145 33.37 13.41 -14.21
C SER A 145 33.10 11.93 -14.50
N LEU A 146 31.82 11.55 -14.60
CA LEU A 146 31.39 10.19 -14.93
C LEU A 146 30.76 10.20 -16.33
N TRP A 147 29.65 10.92 -16.44
CA TRP A 147 28.86 11.03 -17.67
C TRP A 147 28.25 12.42 -17.85
N ILE A 148 27.80 12.71 -19.07
CA ILE A 148 27.14 13.96 -19.46
C ILE A 148 25.99 13.67 -20.43
N THR A 149 24.84 14.30 -20.26
CA THR A 149 23.68 14.03 -21.12
C THR A 149 23.94 14.38 -22.57
N GLU A 150 23.33 13.65 -23.50
CA GLU A 150 23.43 13.94 -24.93
C GLU A 150 22.94 15.35 -25.27
N VAL A 151 23.48 15.90 -26.36
CA VAL A 151 23.08 17.21 -26.89
C VAL A 151 23.16 17.16 -28.40
N THR A 152 22.18 17.77 -29.08
CA THR A 152 22.21 17.90 -30.54
C THR A 152 22.31 19.38 -30.95
N PRO A 153 22.72 19.70 -32.19
CA PRO A 153 22.92 21.10 -32.61
C PRO A 153 21.66 22.00 -32.50
N LYS A 154 20.46 21.42 -32.52
CA LYS A 154 19.18 22.14 -32.30
C LYS A 154 18.91 22.50 -30.83
N ASP A 155 19.71 21.99 -29.90
CA ASP A 155 19.53 22.13 -28.45
C ASP A 155 20.60 23.04 -27.82
N MET A 156 21.67 23.37 -28.56
CA MET A 156 22.82 24.15 -28.06
C MET A 156 22.50 25.56 -27.52
N TYR A 157 21.33 26.14 -27.83
CA TYR A 157 20.88 27.42 -27.28
C TYR A 157 20.06 27.29 -25.99
N LEU A 158 19.77 26.07 -25.52
CA LEU A 158 19.02 25.83 -24.29
C LEU A 158 19.88 26.06 -23.05
N GLN A 159 19.20 26.30 -21.94
CA GLN A 159 19.76 26.63 -20.63
C GLN A 159 19.14 25.69 -19.60
N ALA A 160 19.98 25.14 -18.72
CA ALA A 160 19.57 24.29 -17.63
C ALA A 160 19.23 25.15 -16.40
N LEU A 161 18.01 25.73 -16.39
CA LEU A 161 17.57 26.69 -15.36
C LEU A 161 16.59 26.10 -14.33
N SER A 162 15.94 24.96 -14.59
CA SER A 162 15.23 24.26 -13.52
C SER A 162 16.22 23.56 -12.58
N PRO A 163 15.88 23.40 -11.28
CA PRO A 163 16.65 22.53 -10.41
C PRO A 163 16.71 21.10 -10.95
N ALA A 164 17.87 20.46 -10.84
CA ALA A 164 17.96 19.02 -10.93
C ALA A 164 17.28 18.40 -9.70
N VAL A 165 16.55 17.31 -9.92
CA VAL A 165 15.93 16.51 -8.86
C VAL A 165 16.49 15.10 -8.96
N TYR A 166 17.18 14.63 -7.93
CA TYR A 166 17.57 13.23 -7.82
C TYR A 166 16.49 12.43 -7.09
N TYR A 167 16.12 11.27 -7.62
CA TYR A 167 15.31 10.28 -6.89
C TYR A 167 15.52 8.87 -7.45
N ASN A 168 15.84 7.92 -6.56
CA ASN A 168 15.84 6.47 -6.80
C ASN A 168 16.49 6.04 -8.14
N GLY A 169 17.81 6.24 -8.25
CA GLY A 169 18.60 5.87 -9.43
C GLY A 169 18.35 6.73 -10.68
N HIS A 170 17.65 7.86 -10.57
CA HIS A 170 17.28 8.74 -11.70
C HIS A 170 17.41 10.22 -11.37
N VAL A 171 17.63 11.04 -12.39
CA VAL A 171 17.67 12.51 -12.30
C VAL A 171 16.67 13.14 -13.28
N TYR A 172 15.94 14.14 -12.81
CA TYR A 172 14.91 14.86 -13.58
C TYR A 172 15.27 16.34 -13.68
N MET A 173 15.11 16.93 -14.86
CA MET A 173 15.42 18.35 -15.06
C MET A 173 14.60 18.99 -16.18
N GLY A 174 14.30 20.28 -16.00
CA GLY A 174 13.71 21.15 -17.02
C GLY A 174 14.75 22.03 -17.71
N THR A 175 14.64 22.15 -19.04
CA THR A 175 15.44 23.05 -19.87
C THR A 175 14.58 24.17 -20.46
N THR A 176 15.20 25.29 -20.80
CA THR A 176 14.50 26.45 -21.36
C THR A 176 15.42 27.33 -22.19
N ASN A 177 14.88 28.16 -23.08
CA ASN A 177 15.61 29.29 -23.68
C ASN A 177 15.27 30.60 -22.95
N GLY A 178 15.98 31.69 -23.26
CA GLY A 178 15.79 32.99 -22.57
C GLY A 178 14.35 33.56 -22.61
N SER A 179 13.56 33.23 -23.65
CA SER A 179 12.15 33.62 -23.78
C SER A 179 11.15 32.56 -23.26
N ALA A 180 11.66 31.40 -22.82
CA ALA A 180 10.91 30.21 -22.43
C ALA A 180 9.94 29.64 -23.49
N ASP A 181 10.11 30.02 -24.76
CA ASP A 181 9.33 29.47 -25.88
C ASP A 181 9.79 28.05 -26.27
N LYS A 182 11.02 27.70 -25.91
CA LYS A 182 11.69 26.42 -26.23
C LYS A 182 12.35 25.81 -25.00
N GLY A 183 12.48 24.49 -25.03
CA GLY A 183 12.92 23.65 -23.92
C GLY A 183 12.23 22.28 -23.97
N MET A 184 12.55 21.45 -22.99
CA MET A 184 11.95 20.15 -22.68
C MET A 184 12.19 19.82 -21.20
N PHE A 185 11.36 18.95 -20.63
CA PHE A 185 11.61 18.31 -19.34
C PHE A 185 12.05 16.86 -19.60
N TYR A 186 13.01 16.32 -18.86
CA TYR A 186 13.55 14.99 -19.12
C TYR A 186 13.90 14.21 -17.86
N ALA A 187 14.06 12.89 -18.03
CA ALA A 187 14.70 12.00 -17.07
C ALA A 187 15.93 11.32 -17.68
N VAL A 188 16.91 11.03 -16.84
CA VAL A 188 18.07 10.16 -17.12
C VAL A 188 18.31 9.22 -15.95
N SER A 189 18.90 8.05 -16.20
CA SER A 189 19.42 7.22 -15.10
C SER A 189 20.65 7.88 -14.46
N ALA A 190 20.73 7.82 -13.14
CA ALA A 190 21.86 8.26 -12.34
C ALA A 190 23.05 7.28 -12.36
N LYS A 191 22.85 6.08 -12.94
CA LYS A 191 23.85 5.02 -13.05
C LYS A 191 25.11 5.49 -13.79
N ASP A 192 26.24 4.87 -13.47
CA ASP A 192 27.48 4.93 -14.25
C ASP A 192 27.59 3.60 -15.04
N GLU A 193 27.71 3.63 -16.39
CA GLU A 193 27.56 2.40 -17.19
C GLU A 193 28.86 1.62 -17.35
N ASP A 194 29.96 2.29 -17.65
CA ASP A 194 31.32 1.75 -17.70
C ASP A 194 32.27 2.67 -16.89
N PRO A 195 32.43 2.42 -15.57
CA PRO A 195 33.28 3.19 -14.65
C PRO A 195 34.79 3.20 -14.95
N SER A 196 35.21 2.77 -16.14
CA SER A 196 36.54 3.01 -16.69
C SER A 196 36.64 4.29 -17.53
N LYS A 197 35.52 4.97 -17.79
CA LYS A 197 35.44 6.26 -18.48
C LYS A 197 35.07 7.41 -17.55
N VAL A 198 35.19 8.63 -18.06
CA VAL A 198 34.87 9.89 -17.35
C VAL A 198 34.04 10.87 -18.20
N ASP A 199 33.69 10.46 -19.42
CA ASP A 199 33.15 11.26 -20.50
C ASP A 199 31.99 10.56 -21.23
N GLU A 200 31.28 9.63 -20.55
CA GLU A 200 30.18 8.89 -21.18
C GLU A 200 29.04 9.83 -21.62
N ILE A 201 28.42 9.52 -22.75
CA ILE A 201 27.22 10.24 -23.21
C ILE A 201 25.98 9.52 -22.66
N LYS A 202 25.26 10.18 -21.76
CA LYS A 202 24.02 9.67 -21.16
C LYS A 202 22.82 9.96 -22.07
N GLU A 203 22.17 8.91 -22.56
CA GLU A 203 20.90 8.98 -23.31
C GLU A 203 19.73 9.32 -22.37
N TYR A 204 18.67 9.94 -22.92
CA TYR A 204 17.46 10.25 -22.16
C TYR A 204 16.59 9.01 -21.91
N THR A 205 16.23 8.75 -20.65
CA THR A 205 15.24 7.72 -20.27
C THR A 205 13.86 8.08 -20.85
N TRP A 206 13.51 9.37 -20.82
CA TRP A 206 12.40 9.95 -21.56
C TRP A 206 12.58 11.47 -21.69
N THR A 207 11.89 12.07 -22.66
CA THR A 207 11.81 13.54 -22.81
C THR A 207 10.36 13.95 -23.06
N TYR A 208 9.98 15.10 -22.50
CA TYR A 208 8.66 15.68 -22.64
C TYR A 208 8.74 17.15 -23.08
N ALA A 209 7.94 17.50 -24.08
CA ALA A 209 7.64 18.87 -24.45
C ALA A 209 6.16 18.95 -24.87
N PRO A 210 5.45 20.06 -24.61
CA PRO A 210 4.07 20.22 -25.07
C PRO A 210 4.00 20.29 -26.59
N GLU A 211 3.02 19.60 -27.18
CA GLU A 211 2.82 19.50 -28.64
C GLU A 211 2.61 20.86 -29.33
N VAL A 212 1.98 21.80 -28.63
CA VAL A 212 1.65 23.15 -29.13
C VAL A 212 1.90 24.18 -28.03
N GLY A 213 2.46 25.32 -28.42
CA GLY A 213 2.72 26.46 -27.55
C GLY A 213 4.20 26.61 -27.17
N LYS A 214 4.44 27.06 -25.93
CA LYS A 214 5.77 27.21 -25.34
C LYS A 214 6.22 25.91 -24.68
N SER A 215 7.51 25.57 -24.78
CA SER A 215 8.06 24.35 -24.15
C SER A 215 9.18 24.59 -23.12
N GLY A 216 9.39 25.83 -22.68
CA GLY A 216 10.41 26.15 -21.67
C GLY A 216 10.01 25.81 -20.23
N TYR A 217 10.96 25.24 -19.48
CA TYR A 217 10.86 24.94 -18.05
C TYR A 217 11.87 25.80 -17.28
N TYR A 218 11.38 26.81 -16.56
CA TYR A 218 12.19 27.89 -15.99
C TYR A 218 12.04 27.89 -14.46
N TRP A 219 13.11 27.55 -13.71
CA TRP A 219 13.07 27.36 -12.25
C TRP A 219 12.07 26.31 -11.72
N SER A 220 11.39 25.56 -12.60
CA SER A 220 10.37 24.58 -12.22
C SER A 220 10.95 23.17 -12.19
N ALA A 221 11.22 22.67 -10.99
CA ALA A 221 11.44 21.26 -10.75
C ALA A 221 10.11 20.54 -10.50
N GLY A 222 10.08 19.25 -10.83
CA GLY A 222 8.96 18.37 -10.50
C GLY A 222 9.05 17.83 -9.07
N THR A 223 7.93 17.30 -8.57
CA THR A 223 7.84 16.63 -7.27
C THR A 223 7.42 15.17 -7.44
N VAL A 224 7.98 14.28 -6.61
CA VAL A 224 7.70 12.84 -6.66
C VAL A 224 6.37 12.53 -5.97
N VAL A 225 5.51 11.79 -6.66
CA VAL A 225 4.20 11.32 -6.20
C VAL A 225 4.04 9.84 -6.61
N GLY A 226 4.19 8.91 -5.67
CA GLY A 226 4.18 7.47 -5.98
C GLY A 226 5.29 7.10 -6.98
N ASN A 227 4.95 6.35 -8.03
CA ASN A 227 5.86 6.04 -9.15
C ASN A 227 5.83 7.10 -10.27
N SER A 228 5.53 8.36 -9.94
CA SER A 228 5.43 9.45 -10.91
C SER A 228 6.13 10.72 -10.42
N ILE A 229 6.51 11.57 -11.37
CA ILE A 229 6.93 12.96 -11.14
C ILE A 229 5.87 13.91 -11.70
N VAL A 230 5.55 14.96 -10.94
CA VAL A 230 4.59 15.99 -11.31
C VAL A 230 5.30 17.32 -11.50
N PHE A 231 5.27 17.86 -12.72
CA PHE A 231 5.97 19.09 -13.11
C PHE A 231 5.10 20.00 -13.98
N GLY A 232 5.51 21.26 -14.17
CA GLY A 232 4.83 22.21 -15.06
C GLY A 232 5.80 23.21 -15.67
N GLY A 233 5.35 24.00 -16.65
CA GLY A 233 6.24 24.92 -17.39
C GLY A 233 5.56 26.19 -17.90
N GLU A 234 6.24 26.90 -18.80
CA GLU A 234 5.82 28.22 -19.29
C GLU A 234 4.48 28.19 -20.07
N LYS A 235 4.04 27.03 -20.57
CA LYS A 235 2.69 26.82 -21.14
C LYS A 235 1.56 26.97 -20.11
N GLY A 236 1.84 26.70 -18.83
CA GLY A 236 0.82 26.46 -17.82
C GLY A 236 0.17 25.08 -17.90
N GLU A 237 0.79 24.15 -18.62
CA GLU A 237 0.47 22.72 -18.56
C GLU A 237 1.20 22.09 -17.37
N VAL A 238 0.48 21.29 -16.58
CA VAL A 238 1.00 20.45 -15.50
C VAL A 238 0.85 18.99 -15.92
N VAL A 239 1.90 18.20 -15.77
CA VAL A 239 1.99 16.84 -16.29
C VAL A 239 2.31 15.88 -15.14
N ILE A 240 1.61 14.75 -15.08
CA ILE A 240 2.00 13.59 -14.28
C ILE A 240 2.66 12.59 -15.22
N HIS A 241 3.92 12.27 -14.97
CA HIS A 241 4.72 11.39 -15.81
C HIS A 241 5.33 10.28 -14.97
N ASN A 242 5.45 9.06 -15.51
CA ASN A 242 6.16 7.96 -14.88
C ASN A 242 7.63 8.33 -14.62
N LEU A 243 8.19 7.87 -13.50
CA LEU A 243 9.60 8.08 -13.14
C LEU A 243 10.56 7.44 -14.16
N THR A 244 10.31 6.18 -14.54
CA THR A 244 11.29 5.30 -15.20
C THR A 244 10.97 4.97 -16.66
N ASP A 245 9.77 5.28 -17.16
CA ASP A 245 9.38 5.03 -18.55
C ASP A 245 8.60 6.20 -19.17
N ASN A 246 8.42 6.16 -20.51
CA ASN A 246 7.84 7.24 -21.30
C ASN A 246 6.29 7.26 -21.26
N THR A 247 5.69 7.10 -20.08
CA THR A 247 4.23 7.09 -19.89
C THR A 247 3.75 8.34 -19.16
N ILE A 248 2.84 9.08 -19.79
CA ILE A 248 2.10 10.20 -19.18
C ILE A 248 0.82 9.65 -18.56
N THR A 249 0.59 9.91 -17.27
CA THR A 249 -0.59 9.44 -16.54
C THR A 249 -1.78 10.40 -16.71
N ASP A 250 -1.54 11.71 -16.60
CA ASP A 250 -2.57 12.75 -16.78
C ASP A 250 -1.94 14.13 -17.05
N LYS A 251 -2.74 15.08 -17.57
CA LYS A 251 -2.38 16.49 -17.78
C LYS A 251 -3.46 17.44 -17.25
N LEU A 252 -3.06 18.59 -16.71
CA LEU A 252 -3.92 19.69 -16.28
C LEU A 252 -3.48 20.99 -16.96
N GLU A 253 -4.41 21.71 -17.59
CA GLU A 253 -4.14 23.00 -18.25
C GLU A 253 -4.57 24.14 -17.34
N LEU A 254 -3.60 24.82 -16.72
CA LEU A 254 -3.82 26.07 -15.98
C LEU A 254 -3.77 27.29 -16.91
N ASN A 255 -3.08 27.19 -18.07
CA ASN A 255 -2.88 28.26 -19.05
C ASN A 255 -2.11 29.49 -18.51
N GLU A 256 -1.45 29.36 -17.35
CA GLU A 256 -0.65 30.38 -16.71
C GLU A 256 0.80 29.89 -16.54
N ALA A 257 1.79 30.66 -17.01
CA ALA A 257 3.18 30.23 -16.99
C ALA A 257 3.68 29.88 -15.57
N ILE A 258 4.22 28.67 -15.40
CA ILE A 258 4.74 28.15 -14.13
C ILE A 258 6.25 28.40 -14.10
N ARG A 259 6.74 29.11 -13.07
CA ARG A 259 8.17 29.40 -12.85
C ARG A 259 8.62 29.14 -11.41
N SER A 260 8.10 28.06 -10.85
CA SER A 260 8.39 27.59 -9.50
C SER A 260 8.34 26.07 -9.45
N SER A 261 8.95 25.47 -8.45
CA SER A 261 8.94 24.01 -8.30
C SER A 261 7.63 23.53 -7.68
N VAL A 262 7.03 22.48 -8.24
CA VAL A 262 5.79 21.90 -7.72
C VAL A 262 6.04 21.34 -6.32
N HIS A 263 5.07 21.47 -5.40
CA HIS A 263 5.15 20.91 -4.05
C HIS A 263 4.04 19.90 -3.80
N TYR A 264 4.35 18.73 -3.25
CA TYR A 264 3.36 17.70 -2.91
C TYR A 264 3.17 17.57 -1.40
N ASP A 265 1.95 17.82 -0.93
CA ASP A 265 1.50 17.49 0.42
C ASP A 265 0.95 16.06 0.46
N ARG A 266 1.75 15.16 1.03
CA ARG A 266 1.43 13.73 1.20
C ARG A 266 0.24 13.48 2.12
N ASN A 267 -0.01 14.34 3.11
CA ASN A 267 -1.08 14.17 4.09
C ASN A 267 -2.45 14.60 3.52
N LEU A 268 -2.46 15.59 2.64
CA LEU A 268 -3.66 16.05 1.93
C LEU A 268 -3.89 15.35 0.59
N GLY A 269 -2.85 14.69 0.05
CA GLY A 269 -2.85 14.12 -1.30
C GLY A 269 -2.92 15.19 -2.39
N ARG A 270 -2.33 16.37 -2.15
CA ARG A 270 -2.47 17.57 -3.01
C ARG A 270 -1.13 18.11 -3.50
N VAL A 271 -1.05 18.48 -4.78
CA VAL A 271 0.05 19.32 -5.29
C VAL A 271 -0.33 20.80 -5.22
N PHE A 272 0.67 21.65 -4.99
CA PHE A 272 0.59 23.11 -4.90
C PHE A 272 1.55 23.74 -5.91
N ILE A 273 1.06 24.74 -6.66
CA ILE A 273 1.72 25.31 -7.84
C ILE A 273 1.52 26.83 -7.83
N THR A 274 2.55 27.61 -8.12
CA THR A 274 2.45 29.07 -8.29
C THR A 274 2.75 29.52 -9.72
N THR A 275 2.15 30.64 -10.13
CA THR A 275 2.21 31.11 -11.52
C THR A 275 2.71 32.54 -11.66
N LYS A 276 3.26 32.85 -12.85
CA LYS A 276 3.57 34.22 -13.29
C LYS A 276 2.34 35.14 -13.27
N ALA A 277 1.14 34.58 -13.43
CA ALA A 277 -0.11 35.31 -13.33
C ALA A 277 -0.54 35.56 -11.87
N GLY A 278 0.30 35.23 -10.89
CA GLY A 278 0.15 35.66 -9.50
C GLY A 278 -0.83 34.83 -8.67
N ASN A 279 -1.17 33.64 -9.16
CA ASN A 279 -2.02 32.68 -8.46
C ASN A 279 -1.17 31.63 -7.75
N ILE A 280 -1.73 31.07 -6.68
CA ILE A 280 -1.43 29.73 -6.22
C ILE A 280 -2.61 28.82 -6.56
N HIS A 281 -2.32 27.63 -7.06
CA HIS A 281 -3.29 26.57 -7.30
C HIS A 281 -3.01 25.39 -6.38
N SER A 282 -4.05 24.63 -6.07
CA SER A 282 -3.91 23.34 -5.39
C SER A 282 -4.89 22.33 -5.97
N ILE A 283 -4.46 21.10 -6.19
CA ILE A 283 -5.30 20.02 -6.75
C ILE A 283 -4.93 18.67 -6.14
N LYS A 284 -5.92 17.80 -5.88
CA LYS A 284 -5.69 16.43 -5.41
C LYS A 284 -5.21 15.52 -6.54
N ILE A 285 -4.45 14.50 -6.15
CA ILE A 285 -4.12 13.35 -7.00
C ILE A 285 -4.90 12.13 -6.48
N ASN A 286 -5.52 11.39 -7.39
CA ASN A 286 -6.30 10.19 -7.12
C ASN A 286 -5.40 8.99 -6.80
N SER A 287 -5.97 7.94 -6.20
CA SER A 287 -5.26 6.68 -5.91
C SER A 287 -4.74 5.95 -7.16
N ASN A 288 -5.26 6.25 -8.34
CA ASN A 288 -4.78 5.75 -9.65
C ASN A 288 -3.76 6.69 -10.32
N GLY A 289 -3.28 7.73 -9.63
CA GLY A 289 -2.27 8.66 -10.14
C GLY A 289 -2.78 9.78 -11.07
N THR A 290 -4.09 9.90 -11.34
CA THR A 290 -4.62 11.02 -12.15
C THR A 290 -4.98 12.24 -11.30
N PHE A 291 -5.22 13.41 -11.92
CA PHE A 291 -5.72 14.59 -11.21
C PHE A 291 -7.22 14.47 -10.90
N ASP A 292 -7.63 14.79 -9.67
CA ASP A 292 -9.02 15.13 -9.37
C ASP A 292 -9.29 16.57 -9.80
N LYS A 293 -9.66 16.74 -11.06
CA LYS A 293 -9.93 18.04 -11.69
C LYS A 293 -11.16 18.75 -11.11
N SER A 294 -11.98 18.06 -10.32
CA SER A 294 -13.07 18.69 -9.54
C SER A 294 -12.59 19.34 -8.25
N SER A 295 -11.43 18.94 -7.74
CA SER A 295 -10.83 19.48 -6.50
C SER A 295 -9.98 20.73 -6.68
N LEU A 296 -9.82 21.25 -7.91
CA LEU A 296 -8.93 22.37 -8.22
C LEU A 296 -9.36 23.64 -7.46
N LEU A 297 -8.46 24.14 -6.62
CA LEU A 297 -8.56 25.42 -5.92
C LEU A 297 -7.56 26.41 -6.54
N THR A 298 -7.93 27.68 -6.61
CA THR A 298 -7.11 28.76 -7.17
C THR A 298 -7.30 30.02 -6.35
N THR A 299 -6.20 30.62 -5.87
CA THR A 299 -6.20 31.84 -5.07
C THR A 299 -5.20 32.85 -5.59
N LYS A 300 -5.66 34.08 -5.83
CA LYS A 300 -4.86 35.21 -6.27
C LYS A 300 -4.14 35.84 -5.06
N ILE A 301 -2.81 35.76 -5.03
CA ILE A 301 -2.01 36.33 -3.91
C ILE A 301 -1.02 37.43 -4.35
N GLY A 302 -0.84 37.65 -5.65
CA GLY A 302 0.07 38.67 -6.15
C GLY A 302 0.12 38.79 -7.67
N GLN A 303 1.32 39.02 -8.20
CA GLN A 303 1.70 38.97 -9.62
C GLN A 303 3.12 38.39 -9.72
N ASP A 304 3.54 37.85 -10.88
CA ASP A 304 4.91 37.36 -11.16
C ASP A 304 5.54 36.52 -10.03
N ILE A 305 4.81 35.53 -9.53
CA ILE A 305 5.25 34.68 -8.42
C ILE A 305 6.21 33.63 -8.95
N THR A 306 7.35 33.53 -8.29
CA THR A 306 8.47 32.66 -8.67
C THR A 306 9.00 31.83 -7.49
N SER A 307 8.56 32.14 -6.26
CA SER A 307 8.68 31.24 -5.12
C SER A 307 7.93 29.93 -5.34
N SER A 308 8.58 28.82 -5.01
CA SER A 308 7.92 27.53 -4.80
C SER A 308 7.19 27.52 -3.44
N PRO A 309 5.98 26.94 -3.33
CA PRO A 309 5.29 26.83 -2.04
C PRO A 309 5.82 25.65 -1.20
N VAL A 310 5.68 25.72 0.12
CA VAL A 310 5.89 24.62 1.08
C VAL A 310 4.65 24.48 1.97
N THR A 311 4.33 23.27 2.45
CA THR A 311 3.19 23.03 3.35
C THR A 311 3.60 22.41 4.67
N TYR A 312 2.98 22.86 5.77
CA TYR A 312 3.14 22.25 7.10
C TYR A 312 1.92 22.55 7.97
N ASN A 313 1.47 21.58 8.79
CA ASN A 313 0.34 21.65 9.73
C ASN A 313 -0.88 22.43 9.19
N GLY A 314 -1.34 22.02 8.01
CA GLY A 314 -2.54 22.58 7.37
C GLY A 314 -2.36 23.97 6.76
N ARG A 315 -1.13 24.50 6.67
CA ARG A 315 -0.80 25.78 6.04
C ARG A 315 0.04 25.59 4.78
N VAL A 316 -0.10 26.54 3.85
CA VAL A 316 0.81 26.77 2.73
C VAL A 316 1.59 28.04 3.00
N TYR A 317 2.91 28.02 2.84
CA TYR A 317 3.79 29.17 2.96
C TYR A 317 4.47 29.40 1.62
N VAL A 318 4.47 30.64 1.14
CA VAL A 318 5.01 30.96 -0.17
C VAL A 318 5.54 32.39 -0.23
N GLY A 319 6.71 32.58 -0.82
CA GLY A 319 7.23 33.90 -1.16
C GLY A 319 6.46 34.54 -2.31
N GLY A 320 6.74 35.81 -2.58
CA GLY A 320 6.16 36.52 -3.71
C GLY A 320 6.93 36.29 -5.01
N GLY A 321 7.17 37.41 -5.70
CA GLY A 321 8.26 37.53 -6.65
C GLY A 321 9.28 38.56 -6.16
N GLY A 322 10.36 38.71 -6.91
CA GLY A 322 11.34 39.78 -6.72
C GLY A 322 10.88 41.09 -7.35
N ILE A 323 11.82 41.88 -7.89
CA ILE A 323 11.59 43.26 -8.39
C ILE A 323 10.43 43.45 -9.40
N SER A 324 10.00 42.40 -10.10
CA SER A 324 8.83 42.42 -11.01
C SER A 324 7.48 42.27 -10.29
N SER A 325 7.47 42.10 -8.96
CA SER A 325 6.31 41.79 -8.15
C SER A 325 6.28 42.63 -6.87
N GLY A 326 5.10 43.16 -6.52
CA GLY A 326 4.84 43.74 -5.20
C GLY A 326 4.30 42.73 -4.19
N ALA A 327 4.31 41.42 -4.49
CA ALA A 327 3.73 40.40 -3.64
C ALA A 327 4.60 40.12 -2.40
N GLY A 328 4.00 40.18 -1.23
CA GLY A 328 4.62 39.73 0.02
C GLY A 328 4.63 38.21 0.18
N PHE A 329 5.44 37.76 1.14
CA PHE A 329 5.34 36.40 1.69
C PHE A 329 3.91 36.15 2.18
N SER A 330 3.31 35.04 1.77
CA SER A 330 1.88 34.74 1.99
C SER A 330 1.72 33.41 2.73
N VAL A 331 0.76 33.37 3.66
CA VAL A 331 0.35 32.15 4.38
C VAL A 331 -1.12 31.88 4.10
N LEU A 332 -1.44 30.65 3.71
CA LEU A 332 -2.79 30.21 3.32
C LEU A 332 -3.18 28.93 4.07
N ASP A 333 -4.48 28.66 4.21
CA ASP A 333 -4.97 27.32 4.62
C ASP A 333 -4.78 26.31 3.47
N ALA A 334 -4.22 25.14 3.75
CA ALA A 334 -3.88 24.14 2.74
C ALA A 334 -5.07 23.30 2.24
N LYS A 335 -6.25 23.41 2.88
CA LYS A 335 -7.48 22.72 2.49
C LYS A 335 -8.43 23.61 1.71
N THR A 336 -8.58 24.88 2.07
CA THR A 336 -9.44 25.85 1.37
C THR A 336 -8.68 26.74 0.38
N LEU A 337 -7.35 26.84 0.53
CA LEU A 337 -6.48 27.78 -0.20
C LEU A 337 -6.81 29.26 0.09
N GLU A 338 -7.54 29.57 1.16
CA GLU A 338 -7.81 30.95 1.58
C GLU A 338 -6.58 31.58 2.23
N VAL A 339 -6.33 32.87 1.96
CA VAL A 339 -5.22 33.62 2.57
C VAL A 339 -5.50 33.87 4.05
N ILE A 340 -4.58 33.47 4.92
CA ILE A 340 -4.62 33.75 6.36
C ILE A 340 -4.00 35.13 6.62
N TYR A 341 -2.77 35.36 6.16
CA TYR A 341 -2.09 36.66 6.21
C TYR A 341 -1.02 36.82 5.13
N GLN A 342 -0.55 38.06 4.91
CA GLN A 342 0.57 38.40 4.02
C GLN A 342 1.55 39.36 4.70
N ILE A 343 2.84 39.28 4.32
CA ILE A 343 3.93 40.12 4.81
C ILE A 343 4.56 40.86 3.62
N ASN A 344 4.06 42.06 3.34
CA ASN A 344 4.48 42.86 2.18
C ASN A 344 5.91 43.42 2.28
N ASP A 345 6.51 43.38 3.48
CA ASP A 345 7.92 43.71 3.70
C ASP A 345 8.88 42.62 3.18
N ILE A 346 8.40 41.38 3.05
CA ILE A 346 9.18 40.23 2.57
C ILE A 346 8.88 40.00 1.07
N GLN A 347 9.35 40.93 0.24
CA GLN A 347 9.41 40.77 -1.22
C GLN A 347 10.59 39.87 -1.56
N THR A 348 10.35 38.72 -2.18
CA THR A 348 11.33 37.63 -2.23
C THR A 348 11.14 36.72 -3.45
N GLN A 349 12.26 36.23 -4.01
CA GLN A 349 12.28 35.09 -4.95
C GLN A 349 12.66 33.77 -4.27
N SER A 350 13.09 33.82 -3.00
CA SER A 350 13.38 32.64 -2.20
C SER A 350 12.11 31.81 -2.05
N SER A 351 12.22 30.51 -2.31
CA SER A 351 11.21 29.55 -1.85
C SER A 351 11.40 29.37 -0.33
N PRO A 352 10.35 29.54 0.51
CA PRO A 352 10.48 29.42 1.96
C PRO A 352 10.99 28.07 2.41
N ILE A 353 11.82 28.09 3.45
CA ILE A 353 12.40 26.91 4.10
C ILE A 353 12.04 26.96 5.58
N LEU A 354 11.49 25.89 6.16
CA LEU A 354 11.02 25.88 7.54
C LEU A 354 11.71 24.85 8.43
N THR A 355 11.95 25.21 9.69
CA THR A 355 12.36 24.27 10.73
C THR A 355 11.19 23.82 11.61
N THR A 356 11.12 22.50 11.82
CA THR A 356 10.19 21.81 12.71
C THR A 356 10.82 21.43 14.06
N ALA A 357 12.09 21.77 14.27
CA ALA A 357 12.87 21.46 15.49
C ALA A 357 12.14 21.92 16.76
N TYR A 358 11.59 23.13 16.72
CA TYR A 358 10.94 23.77 17.85
C TYR A 358 9.47 23.41 18.03
N ALA A 359 8.84 22.73 17.06
CA ALA A 359 7.42 22.42 17.13
C ALA A 359 7.14 21.41 18.25
N THR A 360 6.25 21.74 19.20
CA THR A 360 5.70 20.80 20.19
C THR A 360 4.21 21.08 20.40
N LYS A 361 3.45 20.10 20.91
CA LYS A 361 2.01 20.26 21.13
C LYS A 361 1.70 21.40 22.12
N GLU A 362 2.58 21.60 23.09
CA GLU A 362 2.50 22.63 24.13
C GLU A 362 2.68 24.04 23.56
N ASN A 363 3.47 24.20 22.50
CA ASN A 363 3.65 25.46 21.78
C ASN A 363 2.86 25.56 20.46
N LYS A 364 1.80 24.74 20.32
CA LYS A 364 0.93 24.70 19.12
C LYS A 364 1.72 24.39 17.82
N ASN A 365 2.72 23.52 17.93
CA ASN A 365 3.63 23.14 16.84
C ASN A 365 4.25 24.36 16.13
N THR A 366 4.83 25.27 16.92
CA THR A 366 5.53 26.47 16.42
C THR A 366 6.67 26.11 15.47
N VAL A 367 6.71 26.75 14.30
CA VAL A 367 7.77 26.67 13.29
C VAL A 367 8.36 28.04 12.99
N TYR A 368 9.55 28.04 12.39
CA TYR A 368 10.24 29.22 11.89
C TYR A 368 10.60 29.02 10.42
N LEU A 369 10.34 30.02 9.57
CA LEU A 369 10.54 29.98 8.13
C LEU A 369 11.52 31.06 7.67
N TYR A 370 12.42 30.70 6.76
CA TYR A 370 13.49 31.57 6.24
C TYR A 370 13.23 31.99 4.81
N ALA A 371 13.41 33.29 4.55
CA ALA A 371 13.36 33.88 3.21
C ALA A 371 14.32 35.08 3.12
N PHE A 372 14.91 35.32 1.96
CA PHE A 372 15.78 36.48 1.73
C PHE A 372 15.03 37.58 0.98
N LYS A 373 15.23 38.84 1.37
CA LYS A 373 14.64 39.99 0.69
C LYS A 373 15.32 40.22 -0.67
N TYR A 374 14.55 40.39 -1.74
CA TYR A 374 15.07 40.72 -3.07
C TYR A 374 15.42 42.22 -3.15
N THR A 375 16.41 42.65 -2.38
CA THR A 375 16.86 44.04 -2.28
C THR A 375 18.39 44.11 -2.25
N ASN A 376 18.97 45.30 -2.45
CA ASN A 376 20.34 45.58 -2.05
C ASN A 376 20.31 46.66 -0.95
N PRO A 377 20.70 46.36 0.30
CA PRO A 377 21.15 45.05 0.79
C PRO A 377 20.05 43.98 0.78
N ASP A 378 20.46 42.72 0.67
CA ASP A 378 19.65 41.58 1.09
C ASP A 378 19.65 41.44 2.62
N VAL A 379 18.58 40.86 3.16
CA VAL A 379 18.44 40.55 4.59
C VAL A 379 17.81 39.17 4.75
N ILE A 380 18.14 38.48 5.83
CA ILE A 380 17.52 37.21 6.23
C ILE A 380 16.34 37.52 7.14
N TYR A 381 15.14 37.10 6.74
CA TYR A 381 13.98 37.07 7.63
C TYR A 381 13.82 35.70 8.30
N ALA A 382 13.42 35.70 9.56
CA ALA A 382 12.69 34.58 10.17
C ALA A 382 11.21 34.97 10.31
N VAL A 383 10.30 34.18 9.76
CA VAL A 383 8.85 34.26 9.99
C VAL A 383 8.48 33.17 10.99
N LYS A 384 7.81 33.52 12.07
CA LYS A 384 7.30 32.58 13.08
C LYS A 384 5.82 32.29 12.80
N ASP A 385 5.44 31.02 12.79
CA ASP A 385 4.04 30.59 12.69
C ASP A 385 3.75 29.39 13.61
N PHE A 386 2.47 29.12 13.89
CA PHE A 386 1.98 28.04 14.75
C PHE A 386 0.50 27.73 14.48
N GLU A 387 0.01 26.60 14.99
CA GLU A 387 -1.39 26.18 14.81
C GLU A 387 -2.38 27.18 15.42
N GLY A 388 -3.26 27.70 14.56
CA GLY A 388 -4.23 28.73 14.92
C GLY A 388 -3.64 30.14 14.98
N ASN A 389 -2.42 30.38 14.47
CA ASN A 389 -1.95 31.72 14.18
C ASN A 389 -2.75 32.34 13.02
N THR A 390 -3.04 33.63 13.12
CA THR A 390 -3.76 34.42 12.12
C THR A 390 -3.07 35.72 11.73
N GLU A 391 -1.99 36.10 12.43
CA GLU A 391 -1.30 37.39 12.27
C GLU A 391 0.19 37.17 11.95
N PRO A 392 0.82 38.07 11.17
CA PRO A 392 2.22 37.93 10.82
C PRO A 392 3.14 38.22 12.01
N ILE A 393 4.09 37.31 12.27
CA ILE A 393 5.17 37.48 13.24
C ILE A 393 6.49 37.21 12.52
N PHE A 394 7.36 38.21 12.41
CA PHE A 394 8.63 38.08 11.68
C PHE A 394 9.70 39.06 12.18
N GLU A 395 10.97 38.75 11.89
CA GLU A 395 12.14 39.52 12.32
C GLU A 395 13.22 39.52 11.22
N GLU A 396 13.90 40.65 11.01
CA GLU A 396 15.16 40.71 10.23
C GLU A 396 16.29 40.18 11.12
N ILE A 397 16.63 38.90 10.98
CA ILE A 397 17.58 38.24 11.89
C ILE A 397 19.05 38.52 11.52
N ALA A 398 19.37 38.76 10.25
CA ALA A 398 20.74 39.02 9.82
C ALA A 398 20.84 39.80 8.50
N THR A 399 22.02 40.37 8.25
CA THR A 399 22.40 41.03 7.00
C THR A 399 23.84 40.62 6.64
N PRO A 400 24.12 40.12 5.42
CA PRO A 400 25.47 39.70 5.04
C PRO A 400 26.48 40.85 4.96
N SER A 401 27.74 40.53 5.23
CA SER A 401 28.88 41.45 5.11
C SER A 401 29.06 42.00 3.69
N SER A 402 28.64 41.21 2.69
CA SER A 402 28.82 41.49 1.26
C SER A 402 27.46 41.62 0.57
N LYS A 403 26.80 42.74 0.86
CA LYS A 403 25.42 43.10 0.51
C LYS A 403 25.15 43.12 -1.01
N GLN A 404 24.11 42.41 -1.48
CA GLN A 404 23.62 42.49 -2.86
C GLN A 404 22.22 41.84 -3.00
N TYR A 405 21.52 42.05 -4.12
CA TYR A 405 20.32 41.27 -4.47
C TYR A 405 20.53 39.74 -4.31
N ASN A 406 19.48 39.05 -3.86
CA ASN A 406 19.53 37.64 -3.49
C ASN A 406 18.28 36.91 -4.01
N SER A 407 18.50 35.87 -4.82
CA SER A 407 17.49 35.01 -5.46
C SER A 407 17.62 33.53 -5.05
N SER A 408 18.46 33.25 -4.05
CA SER A 408 18.69 31.92 -3.49
C SER A 408 17.54 31.51 -2.57
N SER A 409 17.46 30.23 -2.21
CA SER A 409 16.76 29.77 -1.00
C SER A 409 17.80 29.41 0.05
N ALA A 410 17.40 29.41 1.32
CA ALA A 410 18.26 28.88 2.37
C ALA A 410 18.59 27.40 2.08
N ALA A 411 19.84 27.04 2.23
CA ALA A 411 20.26 25.67 2.48
C ALA A 411 20.60 25.55 3.97
N ILE A 412 20.09 24.54 4.67
CA ILE A 412 20.23 24.44 6.13
C ILE A 412 20.92 23.12 6.46
N ASP A 413 22.07 23.19 7.13
CA ASP A 413 22.80 21.98 7.53
C ASP A 413 22.19 21.30 8.76
N GLU A 414 22.77 20.17 9.15
CA GLU A 414 22.30 19.33 10.25
C GLU A 414 22.51 19.94 11.64
N ASP A 415 23.33 21.00 11.73
CA ASP A 415 23.55 21.86 12.91
C ASP A 415 22.61 23.09 12.93
N GLY A 416 21.89 23.36 11.83
CA GLY A 416 20.99 24.50 11.69
C GLY A 416 21.65 25.76 11.11
N SER A 417 22.88 25.67 10.61
CA SER A 417 23.54 26.78 9.92
C SER A 417 22.87 27.07 8.57
N ILE A 418 22.65 28.34 8.26
CA ILE A 418 22.02 28.80 7.02
C ILE A 418 23.10 29.18 6.00
N TYR A 419 23.08 28.52 4.85
CA TYR A 419 23.93 28.80 3.69
C TYR A 419 23.09 29.40 2.57
N PHE A 420 23.67 30.34 1.84
CA PHE A 420 23.08 30.91 0.63
C PHE A 420 24.13 31.64 -0.19
N LYS A 421 23.69 32.19 -1.33
CA LYS A 421 24.49 33.08 -2.18
C LYS A 421 23.69 34.34 -2.57
N ASN A 422 24.39 35.43 -2.87
CA ASN A 422 23.79 36.68 -3.38
C ASN A 422 24.66 37.25 -4.51
N ASP A 423 24.15 38.19 -5.32
CA ASP A 423 24.79 38.54 -6.59
C ASP A 423 26.15 39.28 -6.43
N SER A 424 26.63 39.48 -5.20
CA SER A 424 28.03 39.85 -4.91
C SER A 424 29.04 38.80 -5.39
N GLY A 425 28.58 37.57 -5.67
CA GLY A 425 29.41 36.45 -6.07
C GLY A 425 29.97 35.64 -4.89
N LYS A 426 29.50 35.90 -3.66
CA LYS A 426 29.87 35.13 -2.47
C LYS A 426 28.88 34.02 -2.14
N VAL A 427 29.39 32.95 -1.53
CA VAL A 427 28.62 32.03 -0.70
C VAL A 427 28.87 32.37 0.76
N PHE A 428 27.83 32.31 1.58
CA PHE A 428 27.85 32.64 3.01
C PHE A 428 27.48 31.42 3.83
N LYS A 429 28.00 31.35 5.05
CA LYS A 429 27.48 30.52 6.14
C LYS A 429 27.14 31.41 7.32
N PHE A 430 25.93 31.27 7.82
CA PHE A 430 25.49 31.81 9.10
C PHE A 430 25.26 30.66 10.07
N LYS A 431 26.02 30.58 11.14
CA LYS A 431 25.82 29.54 12.18
C LYS A 431 24.73 29.97 13.16
N ASN A 432 24.08 28.98 13.77
CA ASN A 432 23.30 29.23 14.97
C ASN A 432 24.26 29.42 16.16
N THR A 433 24.05 30.47 16.96
CA THR A 433 24.86 30.75 18.15
C THR A 433 24.36 30.02 19.40
N LEU A 434 23.17 29.40 19.33
CA LEU A 434 22.68 28.49 20.37
C LEU A 434 23.37 27.12 20.26
N ASP A 435 24.47 26.96 20.99
CA ASP A 435 25.06 25.65 21.28
C ASP A 435 23.99 24.69 21.79
N GLY A 436 23.64 23.70 20.97
CA GLY A 436 22.42 22.93 21.17
C GLY A 436 22.27 21.79 20.19
N ALA A 437 23.31 20.95 20.04
CA ALA A 437 23.30 19.76 19.20
C ALA A 437 21.98 18.94 19.30
N PHE A 438 21.60 18.27 18.22
CA PHE A 438 20.40 17.43 18.19
C PHE A 438 20.62 16.21 19.09
N GLY A 439 19.95 16.16 20.25
CA GLY A 439 20.23 15.21 21.33
C GLY A 439 19.09 14.24 21.61
N SER A 440 19.23 13.40 22.64
CA SER A 440 18.22 12.39 22.97
C SER A 440 16.82 12.98 23.19
N GLU A 441 16.75 14.15 23.82
CA GLU A 441 15.54 14.89 24.14
C GLU A 441 14.82 15.47 22.91
N ASP A 442 15.53 15.68 21.80
CA ASP A 442 14.94 16.10 20.52
C ASP A 442 14.44 14.87 19.74
N VAL A 443 15.18 13.77 19.77
CA VAL A 443 14.75 12.47 19.21
C VAL A 443 13.49 11.95 19.92
N ILE A 444 13.41 12.05 21.25
CA ILE A 444 12.21 11.72 22.03
C ILE A 444 10.99 12.50 21.51
N LYS A 445 11.15 13.80 21.20
CA LYS A 445 10.09 14.65 20.65
C LYS A 445 9.72 14.27 19.21
N LEU A 446 10.68 13.92 18.36
CA LEU A 446 10.38 13.38 17.02
C LEU A 446 9.55 12.09 17.12
N ILE A 447 9.96 11.15 17.96
CA ILE A 447 9.27 9.86 18.13
C ILE A 447 7.86 10.05 18.70
N TYR A 448 7.66 11.01 19.61
CA TYR A 448 6.31 11.36 20.09
C TYR A 448 5.41 11.93 18.97
N LYS A 449 5.96 12.75 18.05
CA LYS A 449 5.23 13.33 16.90
C LYS A 449 4.79 12.31 15.84
N LEU A 450 5.41 11.12 15.77
CA LEU A 450 4.99 10.09 14.83
C LEU A 450 3.50 9.71 15.05
N PRO A 451 2.76 9.25 14.03
CA PRO A 451 1.41 8.73 14.21
C PRO A 451 1.35 7.57 15.22
N ASN A 452 0.15 7.21 15.68
CA ASN A 452 -0.04 5.92 16.33
C ASN A 452 0.03 4.80 15.29
N THR A 453 0.36 3.57 15.70
CA THR A 453 0.60 2.44 14.79
C THR A 453 -0.61 2.11 13.90
N GLU A 454 -1.82 2.34 14.39
CA GLU A 454 -3.09 2.20 13.65
C GLU A 454 -3.29 3.27 12.55
N ASP A 455 -2.70 4.46 12.72
CA ASP A 455 -2.82 5.60 11.79
C ASP A 455 -1.67 5.66 10.76
N ILE A 456 -0.66 4.79 10.87
CA ILE A 456 0.50 4.81 9.96
C ILE A 456 0.10 4.39 8.55
N THR A 457 0.51 5.21 7.59
CA THR A 457 0.41 4.99 6.15
C THR A 457 1.79 5.13 5.50
N LEU A 458 1.94 4.69 4.24
CA LEU A 458 3.20 4.86 3.49
C LEU A 458 3.64 6.33 3.37
N ASN A 459 2.71 7.29 3.41
CA ASN A 459 3.01 8.72 3.42
C ASN A 459 3.84 9.16 4.66
N ASN A 460 3.85 8.35 5.72
CA ASN A 460 4.60 8.62 6.95
C ASN A 460 6.03 8.07 6.93
N GLU A 461 6.45 7.36 5.87
CA GLU A 461 7.81 6.82 5.74
C GLU A 461 8.88 7.89 5.99
N VAL A 462 8.73 9.05 5.37
CA VAL A 462 9.69 10.16 5.41
C VAL A 462 9.98 10.61 6.85
N ILE A 463 8.94 10.74 7.68
CA ILE A 463 9.08 11.19 9.08
C ILE A 463 9.55 10.07 10.02
N ILE A 464 9.25 8.81 9.69
CA ILE A 464 9.71 7.64 10.44
C ILE A 464 11.21 7.40 10.18
N ASN A 465 11.64 7.46 8.92
CA ASN A 465 13.05 7.34 8.54
C ASN A 465 13.89 8.49 9.11
N SER A 466 13.42 9.74 9.02
CA SER A 466 14.07 10.90 9.64
C SER A 466 14.24 10.75 11.16
N ALA A 467 13.24 10.19 11.87
CA ALA A 467 13.37 9.91 13.30
C ALA A 467 14.39 8.78 13.60
N LEU A 468 14.50 7.77 12.72
CA LEU A 468 15.50 6.71 12.80
C LEU A 468 16.92 7.22 12.50
N GLU A 469 17.10 8.07 11.49
CA GLU A 469 18.36 8.74 11.18
C GLU A 469 18.86 9.54 12.39
N ARG A 470 18.03 10.43 12.93
CA ARG A 470 18.38 11.22 14.12
C ARG A 470 18.62 10.35 15.36
N TYR A 471 17.94 9.22 15.52
CA TYR A 471 18.27 8.25 16.57
C TYR A 471 19.64 7.58 16.33
N ASN A 472 19.97 7.22 15.09
CA ASN A 472 21.21 6.55 14.73
C ASN A 472 22.46 7.45 14.84
N ASP A 473 22.30 8.76 14.57
CA ASP A 473 23.32 9.80 14.77
C ASP A 473 23.75 9.94 16.26
N LEU A 474 22.87 9.61 17.22
CA LEU A 474 23.18 9.70 18.65
C LEU A 474 24.32 8.75 19.06
N SER A 475 25.16 9.18 20.00
CA SER A 475 26.06 8.28 20.72
C SER A 475 25.28 7.27 21.58
N ASP A 476 25.88 6.12 21.91
CA ASP A 476 25.21 5.08 22.71
C ASP A 476 24.72 5.59 24.08
N ALA A 477 25.45 6.54 24.67
CA ALA A 477 25.07 7.19 25.92
C ALA A 477 23.88 8.17 25.79
N GLU A 478 23.62 8.68 24.57
CA GLU A 478 22.41 9.45 24.25
C GLU A 478 21.26 8.52 23.84
N LYS A 479 21.52 7.46 23.05
CA LYS A 479 20.53 6.42 22.69
C LYS A 479 19.88 5.81 23.93
N ALA A 480 20.68 5.51 24.95
CA ALA A 480 20.22 4.99 26.25
C ALA A 480 19.25 5.93 27.02
N LYS A 481 19.12 7.20 26.62
CA LYS A 481 18.17 8.16 27.19
C LYS A 481 16.84 8.21 26.43
N VAL A 482 16.76 7.67 25.21
CA VAL A 482 15.55 7.71 24.36
C VAL A 482 14.54 6.67 24.83
N THR A 483 13.80 7.00 25.89
CA THR A 483 12.88 6.10 26.60
C THR A 483 11.65 5.66 25.81
N ASN A 484 11.38 6.25 24.63
CA ASN A 484 10.22 5.95 23.80
C ASN A 484 10.55 5.23 22.47
N TYR A 485 11.77 4.69 22.31
CA TYR A 485 12.22 4.00 21.09
C TYR A 485 11.25 2.89 20.62
N ASP A 486 10.55 2.20 21.52
CA ASP A 486 9.54 1.19 21.17
C ASP A 486 8.45 1.71 20.22
N LYS A 487 8.07 3.00 20.31
CA LYS A 487 7.12 3.62 19.36
C LYS A 487 7.73 3.76 17.96
N LEU A 488 9.02 4.10 17.86
CA LEU A 488 9.73 4.14 16.59
C LEU A 488 9.88 2.72 16.01
N GLN A 489 10.21 1.73 16.83
CA GLN A 489 10.31 0.34 16.37
C GLN A 489 8.96 -0.21 15.88
N ALA A 490 7.87 0.09 16.59
CA ALA A 490 6.52 -0.26 16.14
C ALA A 490 6.17 0.44 14.81
N ALA A 491 6.55 1.71 14.63
CA ALA A 491 6.34 2.46 13.40
C ALA A 491 7.13 1.90 12.21
N LEU A 492 8.39 1.50 12.42
CA LEU A 492 9.24 0.86 11.42
C LEU A 492 8.70 -0.52 11.02
N ASN A 493 8.32 -1.35 11.98
CA ASN A 493 7.69 -2.64 11.72
C ASN A 493 6.41 -2.46 10.90
N LYS A 494 5.58 -1.47 11.25
CA LYS A 494 4.34 -1.16 10.53
C LYS A 494 4.59 -0.66 9.11
N MET A 495 5.63 0.13 8.89
CA MET A 495 6.03 0.56 7.55
C MET A 495 6.39 -0.64 6.66
N GLU A 496 7.12 -1.62 7.19
CA GLU A 496 7.49 -2.82 6.44
C GLU A 496 6.31 -3.79 6.21
N GLU A 497 5.36 -3.89 7.14
CA GLU A 497 4.07 -4.57 6.90
C GLU A 497 3.31 -3.97 5.70
N LEU A 498 3.23 -2.64 5.64
CA LEU A 498 2.53 -1.92 4.57
C LEU A 498 3.25 -2.09 3.22
N LYS A 499 4.58 -1.94 3.20
CA LYS A 499 5.40 -2.16 1.99
C LYS A 499 5.26 -3.58 1.44
N ASN A 500 5.24 -4.60 2.30
CA ASN A 500 5.04 -5.97 1.85
C ASN A 500 3.58 -6.26 1.45
N SER A 501 2.61 -5.57 2.06
CA SER A 501 1.21 -5.62 1.62
C SER A 501 1.04 -5.05 0.21
N ASP A 502 1.76 -3.99 -0.17
CA ASP A 502 1.70 -3.44 -1.54
C ASP A 502 2.44 -4.31 -2.58
N LYS A 503 3.60 -4.89 -2.24
CA LYS A 503 4.23 -5.93 -3.10
C LYS A 503 3.29 -7.13 -3.34
N GLU A 504 2.52 -7.50 -2.32
CA GLU A 504 1.54 -8.59 -2.42
C GLU A 504 0.30 -8.19 -3.23
N VAL A 505 -0.14 -6.94 -3.19
CA VAL A 505 -1.15 -6.39 -4.13
C VAL A 505 -0.65 -6.46 -5.57
N GLU A 506 0.58 -6.04 -5.85
CA GLU A 506 1.20 -6.14 -7.19
C GLU A 506 1.27 -7.59 -7.69
N ARG A 507 1.68 -8.52 -6.81
CA ARG A 507 1.67 -9.96 -7.09
C ARG A 507 0.26 -10.45 -7.43
N LEU A 508 -0.73 -10.13 -6.60
CA LEU A 508 -2.13 -10.55 -6.80
C LEU A 508 -2.68 -9.99 -8.10
N LEU A 509 -2.52 -8.70 -8.38
CA LEU A 509 -2.95 -8.08 -9.65
C LEU A 509 -2.36 -8.84 -10.86
N SER A 510 -1.06 -9.12 -10.85
CA SER A 510 -0.36 -9.85 -11.91
C SER A 510 -0.80 -11.30 -12.06
N GLU A 511 -0.96 -12.03 -10.96
CA GLU A 511 -1.29 -13.46 -10.96
C GLU A 511 -2.77 -13.73 -11.24
N ILE A 512 -3.68 -12.86 -10.77
CA ILE A 512 -5.11 -12.90 -11.12
C ILE A 512 -5.28 -12.60 -12.62
N GLU A 513 -4.48 -11.70 -13.18
CA GLU A 513 -4.54 -11.42 -14.62
C GLU A 513 -4.09 -12.63 -15.46
N LYS A 514 -3.14 -13.43 -14.97
CA LYS A 514 -2.70 -14.68 -15.62
C LYS A 514 -3.68 -15.85 -15.46
N LEU A 515 -4.71 -15.76 -14.62
CA LEU A 515 -5.71 -16.83 -14.51
C LEU A 515 -6.40 -17.05 -15.88
N PRO A 516 -6.52 -18.29 -16.36
CA PRO A 516 -7.16 -18.58 -17.64
C PRO A 516 -8.66 -18.31 -17.58
N GLN A 517 -9.25 -18.02 -18.75
CA GLN A 517 -10.69 -17.83 -18.88
C GLN A 517 -11.47 -19.12 -18.57
N ASP A 518 -10.97 -20.25 -19.05
CA ASP A 518 -11.53 -21.57 -18.78
C ASP A 518 -10.90 -22.16 -17.50
N ILE A 519 -11.62 -22.01 -16.37
CA ILE A 519 -11.21 -22.55 -15.08
C ILE A 519 -11.57 -24.03 -14.99
N THR A 520 -10.62 -24.84 -14.50
CA THR A 520 -10.76 -26.30 -14.32
C THR A 520 -10.19 -26.70 -12.95
N LEU A 521 -10.49 -27.91 -12.48
CA LEU A 521 -10.03 -28.39 -11.17
C LEU A 521 -8.50 -28.40 -10.99
N SER A 522 -7.70 -28.48 -12.07
CA SER A 522 -6.24 -28.33 -11.99
C SER A 522 -5.79 -26.94 -11.54
N HIS A 523 -6.65 -25.92 -11.60
CA HIS A 523 -6.37 -24.56 -11.13
C HIS A 523 -6.74 -24.34 -9.65
N LYS A 524 -7.40 -25.32 -8.99
CA LYS A 524 -7.91 -25.23 -7.61
C LYS A 524 -6.86 -24.73 -6.61
N GLU A 525 -5.67 -25.32 -6.61
CA GLU A 525 -4.61 -24.95 -5.67
C GLU A 525 -4.18 -23.49 -5.85
N LYS A 526 -4.01 -23.05 -7.10
CA LYS A 526 -3.61 -21.67 -7.42
C LYS A 526 -4.70 -20.65 -7.09
N VAL A 527 -5.97 -20.95 -7.40
CA VAL A 527 -7.11 -20.09 -7.06
C VAL A 527 -7.25 -19.95 -5.53
N ASN A 528 -7.08 -21.05 -4.79
CA ASN A 528 -7.13 -21.02 -3.31
C ASN A 528 -5.91 -20.32 -2.69
N GLU A 529 -4.71 -20.43 -3.28
CA GLU A 529 -3.50 -19.70 -2.88
C GLU A 529 -3.69 -18.19 -3.01
N LEU A 530 -4.14 -17.72 -4.18
CA LEU A 530 -4.40 -16.30 -4.43
C LEU A 530 -5.50 -15.77 -3.52
N PHE A 531 -6.61 -16.51 -3.36
CA PHE A 531 -7.72 -16.09 -2.50
C PHE A 531 -7.31 -16.00 -1.03
N SER A 532 -6.55 -16.99 -0.54
CA SER A 532 -6.02 -17.00 0.84
C SER A 532 -4.98 -15.91 1.06
N SER A 533 -4.34 -15.39 0.01
CA SER A 533 -3.38 -14.28 0.11
C SER A 533 -4.08 -12.93 0.07
N TYR A 534 -5.09 -12.78 -0.79
CA TYR A 534 -6.01 -11.64 -0.76
C TYR A 534 -6.70 -11.47 0.61
N GLU A 535 -7.22 -12.55 1.21
CA GLU A 535 -7.89 -12.47 2.51
C GLU A 535 -6.96 -12.09 3.68
N ARG A 536 -5.64 -12.27 3.52
CA ARG A 536 -4.63 -11.85 4.51
C ARG A 536 -4.22 -10.38 4.37
N LEU A 537 -4.57 -9.70 3.28
CA LEU A 537 -4.29 -8.26 3.13
C LEU A 537 -5.12 -7.43 4.13
N PRO A 538 -4.57 -6.31 4.65
CA PRO A 538 -5.38 -5.28 5.30
C PRO A 538 -6.47 -4.77 4.33
N GLU A 539 -7.64 -4.39 4.85
CA GLU A 539 -8.76 -3.90 4.02
C GLU A 539 -8.38 -2.70 3.11
N SER A 540 -7.47 -1.85 3.57
CA SER A 540 -6.90 -0.73 2.79
C SER A 540 -6.06 -1.17 1.58
N HIS A 541 -5.62 -2.43 1.54
CA HIS A 541 -4.85 -3.06 0.47
C HIS A 541 -5.71 -3.99 -0.37
N LYS A 542 -6.71 -4.69 0.22
CA LYS A 542 -7.74 -5.41 -0.55
C LYS A 542 -8.40 -4.50 -1.59
N ALA A 543 -8.72 -3.26 -1.21
CA ALA A 543 -9.28 -2.24 -2.10
C ALA A 543 -8.37 -1.84 -3.30
N LYS A 544 -7.08 -2.18 -3.29
CA LYS A 544 -6.15 -1.95 -4.41
C LYS A 544 -6.13 -3.11 -5.42
N VAL A 545 -6.65 -4.29 -5.08
CA VAL A 545 -6.71 -5.47 -5.97
C VAL A 545 -7.90 -5.33 -6.94
N THR A 546 -7.78 -4.42 -7.90
CA THR A 546 -8.88 -3.98 -8.78
C THR A 546 -9.49 -5.08 -9.67
N ASN A 547 -8.75 -6.16 -9.97
CA ASN A 547 -9.25 -7.30 -10.75
C ASN A 547 -9.80 -8.47 -9.89
N ILE A 548 -10.02 -8.27 -8.58
CA ILE A 548 -10.50 -9.28 -7.61
C ILE A 548 -11.71 -10.10 -8.09
N ASN A 549 -12.65 -9.51 -8.83
CA ASN A 549 -13.84 -10.21 -9.33
C ASN A 549 -13.47 -11.47 -10.15
N LYS A 550 -12.39 -11.42 -10.96
CA LYS A 550 -11.91 -12.56 -11.75
C LYS A 550 -11.48 -13.74 -10.87
N LEU A 551 -10.90 -13.46 -9.71
CA LEU A 551 -10.53 -14.48 -8.72
C LEU A 551 -11.75 -15.03 -7.98
N LEU A 552 -12.75 -14.20 -7.67
CA LEU A 552 -14.00 -14.63 -7.04
C LEU A 552 -14.82 -15.54 -7.98
N ASP A 553 -14.95 -15.18 -9.26
CA ASP A 553 -15.61 -16.00 -10.27
C ASP A 553 -14.85 -17.32 -10.52
N ALA A 554 -13.51 -17.29 -10.51
CA ALA A 554 -12.70 -18.50 -10.57
C ALA A 554 -12.91 -19.40 -9.35
N LYS A 555 -12.95 -18.85 -8.12
CA LYS A 555 -13.20 -19.60 -6.88
C LYS A 555 -14.57 -20.28 -6.89
N LYS A 556 -15.60 -19.57 -7.34
CA LYS A 556 -16.97 -20.09 -7.53
C LYS A 556 -17.05 -21.16 -8.61
N THR A 557 -16.27 -21.03 -9.68
CA THR A 557 -16.21 -22.04 -10.76
C THR A 557 -15.53 -23.32 -10.27
N ILE A 558 -14.47 -23.22 -9.47
CA ILE A 558 -13.87 -24.39 -8.79
C ILE A 558 -14.91 -25.09 -7.90
N GLU A 559 -15.65 -24.35 -7.05
CA GLU A 559 -16.69 -24.93 -6.18
C GLU A 559 -17.78 -25.69 -6.97
N ALA A 560 -18.24 -25.14 -8.10
CA ALA A 560 -19.22 -25.79 -8.97
C ALA A 560 -18.67 -27.07 -9.64
N LEU A 561 -17.40 -27.07 -10.05
CA LEU A 561 -16.74 -28.25 -10.63
C LEU A 561 -16.48 -29.34 -9.57
N GLU A 562 -16.16 -28.97 -8.33
CA GLU A 562 -16.06 -29.91 -7.21
C GLU A 562 -17.42 -30.55 -6.89
N GLU A 563 -18.51 -29.77 -7.00
CA GLU A 563 -19.87 -30.30 -6.89
C GLU A 563 -20.20 -31.30 -8.01
N GLU A 564 -19.88 -30.96 -9.27
CA GLU A 564 -20.12 -31.81 -10.43
C GLU A 564 -19.31 -33.12 -10.35
N GLU A 565 -18.02 -33.06 -10.00
CA GLU A 565 -17.19 -34.25 -9.84
C GLU A 565 -17.68 -35.15 -8.70
N LEU A 566 -18.12 -34.57 -7.56
CA LEU A 566 -18.74 -35.32 -6.48
C LEU A 566 -19.99 -36.06 -6.95
N ILE A 567 -20.94 -35.37 -7.60
CA ILE A 567 -22.18 -35.97 -8.12
C ILE A 567 -21.87 -37.07 -9.15
N LYS A 568 -20.95 -36.81 -10.08
CA LYS A 568 -20.51 -37.76 -11.11
C LYS A 568 -19.92 -39.03 -10.51
N ASN A 569 -19.10 -38.91 -9.47
CA ASN A 569 -18.53 -40.06 -8.76
C ASN A 569 -19.60 -40.88 -8.02
N ILE A 570 -20.66 -40.25 -7.50
CA ILE A 570 -21.81 -40.96 -6.92
C ILE A 570 -22.63 -41.66 -8.00
N ILE A 571 -22.92 -41.01 -9.13
CA ILE A 571 -23.62 -41.63 -10.29
C ILE A 571 -22.86 -42.88 -10.75
N VAL A 572 -21.55 -42.80 -10.97
CA VAL A 572 -20.71 -43.94 -11.39
C VAL A 572 -20.76 -45.08 -10.37
N LYS A 573 -20.68 -44.80 -9.06
CA LYS A 573 -20.85 -45.81 -8.00
C LYS A 573 -22.20 -46.52 -8.11
N ILE A 574 -23.29 -45.77 -8.25
CA ILE A 574 -24.65 -46.32 -8.38
C ILE A 574 -24.81 -47.15 -9.66
N ASP A 575 -24.14 -46.78 -10.75
CA ASP A 575 -24.16 -47.55 -12.00
C ASP A 575 -23.49 -48.93 -11.86
N THR A 576 -22.51 -49.09 -10.96
CA THR A 576 -21.91 -50.42 -10.67
C THR A 576 -22.82 -51.39 -9.92
N LEU A 577 -23.96 -50.94 -9.35
CA LEU A 577 -24.90 -51.84 -8.69
C LEU A 577 -25.49 -52.87 -9.69
N PRO A 578 -25.67 -54.14 -9.30
CA PRO A 578 -26.29 -55.15 -10.15
C PRO A 578 -27.77 -54.84 -10.43
N GLU A 579 -28.37 -55.56 -11.39
CA GLU A 579 -29.81 -55.51 -11.62
C GLU A 579 -30.61 -55.96 -10.38
N LEU A 580 -31.86 -55.50 -10.24
CA LEU A 580 -32.71 -55.76 -9.08
C LEU A 580 -32.90 -57.27 -8.76
N LYS A 581 -32.83 -58.12 -9.79
CA LYS A 581 -32.90 -59.60 -9.67
C LYS A 581 -31.64 -60.21 -9.02
N ASP A 582 -30.50 -59.54 -9.10
CA ASP A 582 -29.18 -60.00 -8.64
C ASP A 582 -28.66 -59.26 -7.39
N ILE A 583 -29.50 -58.40 -6.81
CA ILE A 583 -29.30 -57.84 -5.48
C ILE A 583 -29.64 -58.90 -4.44
N VAL A 584 -28.63 -59.36 -3.71
CA VAL A 584 -28.65 -60.37 -2.64
C VAL A 584 -27.72 -59.92 -1.51
N LEU A 585 -27.80 -60.54 -0.34
CA LEU A 585 -27.14 -60.12 0.90
C LEU A 585 -25.60 -60.02 0.81
N ASP A 586 -24.96 -60.77 -0.10
CA ASP A 586 -23.56 -60.57 -0.54
C ASP A 586 -23.21 -59.11 -0.95
N LYS A 587 -24.22 -58.30 -1.28
CA LYS A 587 -24.08 -56.92 -1.77
C LYS A 587 -24.52 -55.88 -0.74
N GLU A 588 -24.92 -56.31 0.46
CA GLU A 588 -25.43 -55.43 1.51
C GLU A 588 -24.40 -54.36 1.94
N GLU A 589 -23.14 -54.73 2.15
CA GLU A 589 -22.09 -53.77 2.50
C GLU A 589 -21.86 -52.73 1.39
N LEU A 590 -21.82 -53.16 0.12
CA LEU A 590 -21.68 -52.29 -1.05
C LEU A 590 -22.86 -51.31 -1.17
N ILE A 591 -24.10 -51.83 -1.05
CA ILE A 591 -25.32 -51.02 -1.13
C ILE A 591 -25.39 -50.03 0.03
N ASN A 592 -25.08 -50.46 1.26
CA ASN A 592 -25.05 -49.59 2.44
C ASN A 592 -23.97 -48.50 2.34
N SER A 593 -22.81 -48.82 1.77
CA SER A 593 -21.73 -47.85 1.53
C SER A 593 -22.15 -46.79 0.49
N ILE A 594 -22.68 -47.20 -0.67
CA ILE A 594 -23.15 -46.27 -1.71
C ILE A 594 -24.36 -45.45 -1.23
N TYR A 595 -25.28 -46.04 -0.47
CA TYR A 595 -26.42 -45.35 0.12
C TYR A 595 -26.00 -44.31 1.18
N LYS A 596 -24.96 -44.60 1.97
CA LYS A 596 -24.36 -43.64 2.90
C LYS A 596 -23.72 -42.47 2.15
N ASP A 597 -22.92 -42.76 1.13
CA ASP A 597 -22.28 -41.74 0.30
C ASP A 597 -23.31 -40.83 -0.40
N PHE A 598 -24.39 -41.40 -0.94
CA PHE A 598 -25.52 -40.65 -1.49
C PHE A 598 -26.24 -39.79 -0.44
N ASN A 599 -26.42 -40.29 0.79
CA ASN A 599 -27.10 -39.54 1.85
C ASN A 599 -26.26 -38.39 2.43
N ASN A 600 -24.93 -38.46 2.33
CA ASN A 600 -24.02 -37.38 2.71
C ASN A 600 -24.10 -36.17 1.77
N LEU A 601 -24.72 -36.30 0.59
CA LEU A 601 -25.02 -35.18 -0.30
C LEU A 601 -26.10 -34.27 0.31
N THR A 602 -26.05 -32.99 -0.05
CA THR A 602 -27.18 -32.06 0.19
C THR A 602 -28.37 -32.39 -0.72
N GLU A 603 -29.57 -31.94 -0.37
CA GLU A 603 -30.78 -32.24 -1.17
C GLU A 603 -30.68 -31.77 -2.63
N SER A 604 -30.10 -30.59 -2.89
CA SER A 604 -29.90 -30.10 -4.27
C SER A 604 -28.87 -30.92 -5.05
N GLN A 605 -27.86 -31.49 -4.37
CA GLN A 605 -26.94 -32.46 -4.99
C GLN A 605 -27.65 -33.80 -5.28
N LYS A 606 -28.50 -34.30 -4.36
CA LYS A 606 -29.31 -35.52 -4.56
C LYS A 606 -30.29 -35.39 -5.72
N GLU A 607 -30.84 -34.20 -5.96
CA GLU A 607 -31.69 -33.94 -7.12
C GLU A 607 -30.94 -34.16 -8.45
N LYS A 608 -29.66 -33.80 -8.51
CA LYS A 608 -28.78 -33.93 -9.69
C LYS A 608 -28.28 -35.37 -9.93
N VAL A 609 -28.41 -36.29 -8.96
CA VAL A 609 -28.04 -37.72 -9.13
C VAL A 609 -29.10 -38.42 -9.99
N THR A 610 -28.84 -38.51 -11.29
CA THR A 610 -29.79 -38.99 -12.31
C THR A 610 -30.27 -40.42 -12.12
N ASN A 611 -29.47 -41.29 -11.50
CA ASN A 611 -29.76 -42.70 -11.27
C ASN A 611 -30.14 -43.03 -9.81
N LYS A 612 -30.49 -42.03 -8.99
CA LYS A 612 -30.79 -42.18 -7.54
C LYS A 612 -31.82 -43.26 -7.23
N ASP A 613 -32.84 -43.43 -8.07
CA ASP A 613 -33.90 -44.43 -7.86
C ASP A 613 -33.34 -45.87 -7.85
N LYS A 614 -32.21 -46.12 -8.54
CA LYS A 614 -31.52 -47.41 -8.52
C LYS A 614 -30.94 -47.74 -7.15
N ILE A 615 -30.27 -46.78 -6.47
CA ILE A 615 -29.75 -47.00 -5.11
C ILE A 615 -30.87 -47.03 -4.07
N LEU A 616 -31.91 -46.19 -4.22
CA LEU A 616 -33.09 -46.23 -3.33
C LEU A 616 -33.81 -47.58 -3.40
N THR A 617 -34.05 -48.10 -4.61
CA THR A 617 -34.70 -49.41 -4.80
C THR A 617 -33.79 -50.57 -4.38
N ALA A 618 -32.47 -50.46 -4.61
CA ALA A 618 -31.49 -51.43 -4.13
C ALA A 618 -31.47 -51.53 -2.60
N LYS A 619 -31.48 -50.38 -1.92
CA LYS A 619 -31.55 -50.31 -0.45
C LYS A 619 -32.87 -50.86 0.08
N ALA A 620 -34.00 -50.50 -0.54
CA ALA A 620 -35.31 -51.03 -0.15
C ALA A 620 -35.43 -52.56 -0.34
N LYS A 621 -34.82 -53.14 -1.39
CA LYS A 621 -34.76 -54.61 -1.54
C LYS A 621 -33.87 -55.24 -0.47
N ILE A 622 -32.64 -54.75 -0.29
CA ILE A 622 -31.69 -55.38 0.64
C ILE A 622 -32.18 -55.34 2.08
N ASP A 623 -32.78 -54.23 2.50
CA ASP A 623 -33.37 -54.08 3.84
C ASP A 623 -34.56 -55.01 4.04
N LYS A 624 -35.38 -55.22 3.00
CA LYS A 624 -36.48 -56.20 3.05
C LYS A 624 -35.95 -57.63 3.16
N THR A 625 -34.95 -58.02 2.34
CA THR A 625 -34.34 -59.35 2.42
C THR A 625 -33.72 -59.59 3.79
N ARG A 626 -32.98 -58.60 4.33
CA ARG A 626 -32.38 -58.67 5.66
C ARG A 626 -33.43 -58.79 6.75
N ALA A 627 -34.53 -58.02 6.67
CA ALA A 627 -35.64 -58.11 7.61
C ALA A 627 -36.36 -59.47 7.57
N GLU A 628 -36.57 -60.05 6.37
CA GLU A 628 -37.18 -61.37 6.22
C GLU A 628 -36.28 -62.47 6.80
N VAL A 629 -34.97 -62.47 6.47
CA VAL A 629 -33.98 -63.38 7.05
C VAL A 629 -33.95 -63.27 8.58
N ASN A 630 -33.86 -62.06 9.12
CA ASN A 630 -33.85 -61.84 10.57
C ASN A 630 -35.15 -62.31 11.23
N SER A 631 -36.31 -62.11 10.59
CA SER A 631 -37.61 -62.55 11.12
C SER A 631 -37.78 -64.07 11.05
N ILE A 632 -37.18 -64.75 10.06
CA ILE A 632 -37.11 -66.21 10.02
C ILE A 632 -36.20 -66.71 11.16
N GLU A 633 -35.02 -66.13 11.37
CA GLU A 633 -34.15 -66.48 12.51
C GLU A 633 -34.85 -66.25 13.87
N GLU A 634 -35.58 -65.15 14.03
CA GLU A 634 -36.35 -64.81 15.23
C GLU A 634 -37.51 -65.80 15.47
N ASP A 635 -38.22 -66.18 14.41
CA ASP A 635 -39.34 -67.13 14.52
C ASP A 635 -38.85 -68.57 14.77
N ILE A 636 -37.71 -68.98 14.22
CA ILE A 636 -37.05 -70.25 14.59
C ILE A 636 -36.75 -70.24 16.09
N TRP A 637 -36.02 -69.23 16.56
CA TRP A 637 -35.58 -69.13 17.95
C TRP A 637 -36.72 -69.06 18.97
N ASN A 638 -37.81 -68.35 18.66
CA ASN A 638 -38.90 -68.13 19.61
C ASN A 638 -40.07 -69.13 19.50
N LYS A 639 -40.25 -69.80 18.35
CA LYS A 639 -41.45 -70.64 18.09
C LYS A 639 -41.14 -72.12 17.85
N ILE A 640 -39.89 -72.49 17.52
CA ILE A 640 -39.50 -73.90 17.36
C ILE A 640 -38.81 -74.38 18.62
N ASN A 641 -39.31 -75.48 19.20
CA ASN A 641 -38.64 -76.19 20.30
C ASN A 641 -38.24 -77.59 19.82
N PRO A 642 -36.98 -77.80 19.36
CA PRO A 642 -36.55 -79.08 18.80
C PRO A 642 -36.68 -80.28 19.74
N SER A 643 -36.82 -80.04 21.06
CA SER A 643 -37.02 -81.11 22.06
C SER A 643 -38.50 -81.45 22.31
N ASN A 644 -39.44 -80.68 21.78
CA ASN A 644 -40.89 -80.87 21.96
C ASN A 644 -41.67 -80.27 20.77
N ILE A 645 -41.66 -80.99 19.65
CA ILE A 645 -42.46 -80.66 18.46
C ILE A 645 -43.75 -81.50 18.48
N THR A 646 -44.90 -80.86 18.28
CA THR A 646 -46.24 -81.49 18.20
C THR A 646 -46.90 -81.23 16.84
N LEU A 647 -48.13 -81.74 16.65
CA LEU A 647 -48.95 -81.41 15.48
C LEU A 647 -49.47 -79.96 15.48
N GLU A 648 -49.43 -79.27 16.63
CA GLU A 648 -49.89 -77.88 16.77
C GLU A 648 -48.88 -76.90 16.17
N ASP A 649 -47.59 -77.25 16.17
CA ASP A 649 -46.50 -76.47 15.55
C ASP A 649 -46.54 -76.49 14.00
N LYS A 650 -47.43 -77.30 13.39
CA LYS A 650 -47.46 -77.55 11.94
C LYS A 650 -47.59 -76.28 11.11
N GLU A 651 -48.49 -75.36 11.46
CA GLU A 651 -48.64 -74.13 10.67
C GLU A 651 -47.39 -73.23 10.76
N VAL A 652 -46.71 -73.21 11.90
CA VAL A 652 -45.45 -72.46 12.10
C VAL A 652 -44.30 -73.07 11.30
N VAL A 653 -44.09 -74.38 11.41
CA VAL A 653 -43.03 -75.10 10.69
C VAL A 653 -43.21 -74.96 9.17
N TYR A 654 -44.43 -75.12 8.67
CA TYR A 654 -44.71 -75.01 7.23
C TYR A 654 -44.67 -73.56 6.72
N ASP A 655 -45.04 -72.54 7.53
CA ASP A 655 -44.86 -71.14 7.12
C ASP A 655 -43.39 -70.72 7.14
N LEU A 656 -42.59 -71.17 8.12
CA LEU A 656 -41.14 -70.95 8.14
C LEU A 656 -40.46 -71.57 6.91
N ILE A 657 -40.82 -72.80 6.53
CA ILE A 657 -40.32 -73.44 5.31
C ILE A 657 -40.72 -72.62 4.07
N LYS A 658 -41.99 -72.26 3.94
CA LYS A 658 -42.51 -71.46 2.82
C LYS A 658 -41.85 -70.09 2.69
N ARG A 659 -41.54 -69.42 3.81
CA ARG A 659 -40.85 -68.12 3.84
C ARG A 659 -39.37 -68.26 3.49
N TYR A 660 -38.70 -69.27 4.03
CA TYR A 660 -37.31 -69.60 3.66
C TYR A 660 -37.20 -69.98 2.18
N GLU A 661 -38.07 -70.85 1.66
CA GLU A 661 -38.10 -71.27 0.25
C GLU A 661 -38.31 -70.09 -0.71
N ALA A 662 -39.05 -69.06 -0.29
CA ALA A 662 -39.28 -67.82 -1.02
C ALA A 662 -38.10 -66.81 -1.00
N LEU A 663 -37.05 -67.07 -0.22
CA LEU A 663 -35.77 -66.35 -0.35
C LEU A 663 -35.05 -66.77 -1.64
N ASP A 664 -34.15 -65.91 -2.13
CA ASP A 664 -33.18 -66.28 -3.16
C ASP A 664 -32.26 -67.39 -2.64
N ASP A 665 -31.88 -68.35 -3.48
CA ASP A 665 -30.98 -69.45 -3.08
C ASP A 665 -29.61 -68.95 -2.57
N ARG A 666 -29.19 -67.76 -3.00
CA ARG A 666 -27.99 -67.07 -2.52
C ARG A 666 -28.18 -66.45 -1.12
N ASP A 667 -29.40 -66.06 -0.77
CA ASP A 667 -29.73 -65.42 0.52
C ASP A 667 -30.00 -66.44 1.64
N LYS A 668 -30.43 -67.66 1.29
CA LYS A 668 -30.75 -68.75 2.25
C LYS A 668 -29.61 -69.08 3.21
N VAL A 669 -28.34 -68.92 2.79
CA VAL A 669 -27.15 -69.14 3.63
C VAL A 669 -27.06 -68.21 4.86
N TYR A 670 -27.80 -67.10 4.87
CA TYR A 670 -27.83 -66.16 5.99
C TYR A 670 -28.85 -66.53 7.09
N VAL A 671 -29.72 -67.52 6.88
CA VAL A 671 -30.64 -68.04 7.90
C VAL A 671 -29.97 -69.18 8.65
N LYS A 672 -29.61 -68.97 9.91
CA LYS A 672 -29.06 -70.01 10.81
C LYS A 672 -30.18 -70.87 11.38
N HIS A 673 -29.83 -72.06 11.90
CA HIS A 673 -30.73 -72.98 12.61
C HIS A 673 -31.92 -73.50 11.78
N PHE A 674 -31.93 -73.30 10.46
CA PHE A 674 -33.02 -73.77 9.59
C PHE A 674 -33.07 -75.31 9.47
N ASP A 675 -31.96 -76.00 9.76
CA ASP A 675 -31.91 -77.45 9.92
C ASP A 675 -32.82 -77.95 11.06
N GLU A 676 -33.00 -77.16 12.12
CA GLU A 676 -33.93 -77.47 13.22
C GLU A 676 -35.39 -77.45 12.75
N VAL A 677 -35.74 -76.57 11.80
CA VAL A 677 -37.06 -76.54 11.14
C VAL A 677 -37.27 -77.77 10.25
N LEU A 678 -36.22 -78.21 9.56
CA LEU A 678 -36.27 -79.41 8.70
C LEU A 678 -36.40 -80.70 9.51
N GLU A 679 -35.77 -80.81 10.68
CA GLU A 679 -36.02 -81.92 11.61
C GLU A 679 -37.43 -81.84 12.23
N ALA A 680 -37.88 -80.65 12.65
CA ALA A 680 -39.26 -80.45 13.13
C ALA A 680 -40.30 -80.90 12.08
N LYS A 681 -40.08 -80.58 10.80
CA LYS A 681 -40.94 -81.05 9.70
C LYS A 681 -41.00 -82.58 9.61
N LYS A 682 -39.87 -83.29 9.74
CA LYS A 682 -39.86 -84.76 9.73
C LYS A 682 -40.60 -85.37 10.91
N ILE A 683 -40.54 -84.73 12.09
CA ILE A 683 -41.32 -85.14 13.26
C ILE A 683 -42.82 -84.98 12.97
N ILE A 684 -43.24 -83.85 12.40
CA ILE A 684 -44.64 -83.58 12.05
C ILE A 684 -45.14 -84.52 10.95
N ASP A 685 -44.38 -84.72 9.87
CA ASP A 685 -44.72 -85.68 8.79
C ASP A 685 -44.97 -87.09 9.35
N LYS A 686 -44.18 -87.50 10.35
CA LYS A 686 -44.34 -88.78 11.04
C LYS A 686 -45.59 -88.79 11.94
N LEU A 687 -45.83 -87.74 12.73
CA LEU A 687 -47.01 -87.63 13.59
C LEU A 687 -48.31 -87.64 12.80
N GLU A 688 -48.33 -87.09 11.58
CA GLU A 688 -49.49 -87.17 10.68
C GLU A 688 -49.67 -88.58 10.09
N ALA A 689 -48.58 -89.24 9.70
CA ALA A 689 -48.63 -90.63 9.21
C ALA A 689 -49.13 -91.63 10.27
N GLU A 690 -48.96 -91.32 11.56
CA GLU A 690 -49.42 -92.15 12.69
C GLU A 690 -50.88 -91.87 13.10
N ASN A 691 -51.58 -90.86 12.56
CA ASN A 691 -52.95 -90.50 12.97
C ASN A 691 -53.89 -89.98 11.84
N PRO A 692 -54.36 -90.84 10.91
CA PRO A 692 -55.16 -90.43 9.75
C PRO A 692 -56.67 -90.26 10.06
N SER A 693 -57.16 -89.01 10.06
CA SER A 693 -58.59 -88.68 10.13
C SER A 693 -59.23 -88.49 8.73
N LYS A 694 -60.57 -88.66 8.63
CA LYS A 694 -61.32 -88.80 7.36
C LYS A 694 -62.06 -87.53 6.89
N PRO A 695 -62.40 -87.42 5.58
CA PRO A 695 -63.02 -86.23 5.00
C PRO A 695 -64.56 -86.13 5.21
N VAL A 696 -65.13 -84.98 4.83
CA VAL A 696 -66.57 -84.68 4.74
C VAL A 696 -66.86 -84.01 3.37
N GLU A 697 -68.12 -84.05 2.92
CA GLU A 697 -68.53 -84.05 1.50
C GLU A 697 -68.98 -82.69 0.91
N GLU A 698 -69.03 -82.59 -0.43
CA GLU A 698 -69.77 -81.55 -1.18
C GLU A 698 -71.28 -81.84 -1.19
N PRO A 699 -72.15 -80.81 -1.23
CA PRO A 699 -72.81 -80.42 -2.50
C PRO A 699 -73.05 -78.88 -2.64
N GLY A 700 -73.51 -78.30 -3.74
CA GLY A 700 -73.93 -78.83 -5.05
C GLY A 700 -74.44 -77.74 -6.02
N ASN A 701 -74.79 -78.14 -7.25
CA ASN A 701 -75.10 -77.29 -8.43
C ASN A 701 -76.37 -76.39 -8.35
N GLY A 702 -76.36 -75.19 -8.98
CA GLY A 702 -77.56 -74.37 -9.23
C GLY A 702 -77.36 -73.02 -9.97
N ASN A 703 -78.14 -72.77 -11.04
CA ASN A 703 -78.29 -71.49 -11.77
C ASN A 703 -79.02 -70.41 -10.89
N ASP A 704 -79.10 -69.10 -11.21
CA ASP A 704 -79.47 -68.47 -12.49
C ASP A 704 -79.14 -66.94 -12.58
N ASN A 705 -79.48 -66.32 -13.70
CA ASN A 705 -79.24 -64.94 -14.13
C ASN A 705 -80.06 -63.87 -13.37
N SER A 706 -79.51 -62.66 -13.21
CA SER A 706 -80.11 -61.42 -13.80
C SER A 706 -79.28 -60.14 -13.59
N LYS A 707 -79.31 -59.27 -14.62
CA LYS A 707 -78.99 -57.82 -14.62
C LYS A 707 -80.32 -57.04 -14.42
N PRO A 708 -80.40 -55.70 -14.15
CA PRO A 708 -79.44 -54.61 -14.41
C PRO A 708 -79.15 -53.80 -13.09
N ASN A 709 -78.82 -52.50 -12.99
CA ASN A 709 -78.84 -51.35 -13.91
C ASN A 709 -77.84 -50.22 -13.54
N ILE A 710 -77.89 -49.09 -14.25
CA ILE A 710 -76.95 -47.95 -14.18
C ILE A 710 -77.65 -46.67 -13.65
N GLY A 711 -76.92 -45.85 -12.89
CA GLY A 711 -77.24 -44.43 -12.61
C GLY A 711 -77.25 -44.06 -11.11
N GLY A 712 -76.85 -42.85 -10.69
CA GLY A 712 -76.17 -41.79 -11.46
C GLY A 712 -76.04 -40.44 -10.73
N ASN A 713 -74.81 -39.96 -10.59
CA ASN A 713 -74.36 -38.56 -10.38
C ASN A 713 -74.64 -37.82 -9.03
N SER A 714 -73.65 -36.99 -8.68
CA SER A 714 -73.69 -35.72 -7.90
C SER A 714 -73.61 -35.70 -6.36
N ASN A 715 -72.57 -34.97 -5.92
CA ASN A 715 -72.56 -33.89 -4.91
C ASN A 715 -72.82 -34.13 -3.40
N ASN A 716 -71.69 -34.23 -2.68
CA ASN A 716 -71.21 -33.21 -1.71
C ASN A 716 -71.72 -33.21 -0.23
N VAL A 717 -70.84 -32.71 0.66
CA VAL A 717 -71.00 -32.34 2.09
C VAL A 717 -71.20 -33.48 3.11
N GLY A 718 -70.42 -33.48 4.21
CA GLY A 718 -70.71 -34.30 5.40
C GLY A 718 -69.56 -34.50 6.41
N ASN A 719 -69.24 -33.50 7.23
CA ASN A 719 -68.24 -33.62 8.31
C ASN A 719 -68.68 -34.57 9.44
N ASN A 720 -67.75 -35.37 9.99
CA ASN A 720 -67.29 -35.41 11.40
C ASN A 720 -66.40 -36.68 11.61
N SER A 721 -65.24 -36.65 12.27
CA SER A 721 -64.92 -36.32 13.68
C SER A 721 -65.50 -37.36 14.68
N ALA A 722 -64.82 -37.81 15.74
CA ALA A 722 -63.49 -37.49 16.30
C ALA A 722 -62.94 -38.67 17.14
N LEU A 723 -61.72 -38.56 17.69
CA LEU A 723 -61.32 -39.20 18.97
C LEU A 723 -60.28 -38.30 19.72
N PRO A 724 -60.18 -38.34 21.06
CA PRO A 724 -59.49 -37.31 21.85
C PRO A 724 -58.14 -37.75 22.49
N GLN A 725 -57.42 -36.77 23.05
CA GLN A 725 -56.33 -36.97 24.01
C GLN A 725 -56.83 -37.09 25.46
N THR A 726 -56.02 -37.70 26.33
CA THR A 726 -55.95 -37.37 27.77
C THR A 726 -54.47 -37.29 28.21
N GLY A 727 -54.20 -36.56 29.29
CA GLY A 727 -52.85 -36.34 29.85
C GLY A 727 -52.90 -35.60 31.19
N VAL A 728 -51.74 -35.36 31.81
CA VAL A 728 -51.53 -34.72 33.13
C VAL A 728 -50.20 -33.94 33.02
N SER A 729 -50.02 -32.61 33.05
CA SER A 729 -50.53 -31.48 33.87
C SER A 729 -49.91 -31.45 35.28
N ILE A 730 -49.49 -30.35 35.93
CA ILE A 730 -49.42 -28.87 35.72
C ILE A 730 -48.22 -28.36 36.61
N PRO A 731 -47.96 -27.06 36.96
CA PRO A 731 -48.28 -25.70 36.43
C PRO A 731 -46.99 -24.78 36.37
N TRP A 732 -46.92 -23.43 36.29
CA TRP A 732 -47.86 -22.27 36.47
C TRP A 732 -47.45 -21.03 35.61
N GLU A 733 -48.43 -20.37 34.98
CA GLU A 733 -48.73 -18.91 34.90
C GLU A 733 -47.64 -17.82 34.60
N PHE A 734 -47.89 -16.71 33.88
CA PHE A 734 -49.10 -16.18 33.19
C PHE A 734 -48.73 -15.15 32.08
N ILE A 735 -49.48 -15.16 30.95
CA ILE A 735 -50.26 -14.05 30.29
C ILE A 735 -49.66 -12.61 30.22
N LEU A 736 -49.78 -11.78 29.15
CA LEU A 736 -50.22 -11.82 27.72
C LEU A 736 -49.89 -10.38 27.13
N VAL A 737 -49.96 -9.89 25.88
CA VAL A 737 -50.55 -10.19 24.53
C VAL A 737 -49.47 -9.81 23.44
N GLY A 738 -49.64 -9.54 22.12
CA GLY A 738 -50.75 -9.28 21.17
C GLY A 738 -51.03 -7.77 20.96
N MET A 739 -51.43 -7.25 19.78
CA MET A 739 -51.55 -7.73 18.38
C MET A 739 -51.40 -6.49 17.44
N ILE A 740 -50.80 -6.55 16.24
CA ILE A 740 -51.40 -6.93 14.92
C ILE A 740 -52.64 -6.03 14.61
N LEU A 741 -52.73 -5.24 13.53
CA LEU A 741 -52.10 -5.32 12.19
C LEU A 741 -51.69 -3.93 11.58
N VAL A 742 -51.40 -3.93 10.26
CA VAL A 742 -50.78 -2.94 9.35
C VAL A 742 -51.83 -2.19 8.48
N ILE A 743 -51.55 -0.96 7.97
CA ILE A 743 -51.72 -0.47 6.56
C ILE A 743 -51.61 1.09 6.43
N SER A 744 -51.19 1.55 5.24
CA SER A 744 -50.74 2.89 4.81
C SER A 744 -51.74 4.07 4.85
N GLY A 745 -51.21 5.31 4.93
CA GLY A 745 -51.92 6.57 4.62
C GLY A 745 -51.00 7.67 4.05
N ILE A 746 -51.52 8.50 3.14
CA ILE A 746 -50.78 9.53 2.36
C ILE A 746 -51.12 10.95 2.83
N ALA A 747 -50.14 11.85 2.96
CA ALA A 747 -50.33 13.30 2.79
C ALA A 747 -49.02 14.09 2.58
N LEU A 748 -49.03 15.07 1.68
CA LEU A 748 -48.01 16.13 1.55
C LEU A 748 -48.37 17.35 2.41
N SER A 749 -47.37 18.08 2.89
CA SER A 749 -47.55 19.48 3.34
C SER A 749 -46.37 20.35 2.91
N LYS A 750 -46.67 21.47 2.20
CA LYS A 750 -45.70 22.50 1.79
C LYS A 750 -46.09 23.85 2.39
N LYS A 751 -45.16 24.49 3.12
CA LYS A 751 -44.92 25.95 3.23
C LYS A 751 -43.65 26.13 4.06
N LYS A 752 -42.58 26.82 3.66
CA LYS A 752 -42.35 27.99 2.75
C LYS A 752 -42.79 29.35 3.33
N ARG A 753 -41.84 30.03 3.97
CA ARG A 753 -41.40 31.43 3.74
C ARG A 753 -39.94 31.54 4.25
N VAL A 754 -38.92 32.02 3.52
CA VAL A 754 -38.71 33.15 2.56
C VAL A 754 -38.19 34.40 3.27
N ASN A 755 -36.89 34.67 3.03
CA ASN A 755 -36.19 35.96 3.01
C ASN A 755 -36.14 36.76 4.36
N GLU A 756 -35.31 37.81 4.54
CA GLU A 756 -34.47 38.55 3.59
C GLU A 756 -33.26 39.24 4.27
N LYS A 757 -32.03 38.93 3.85
CA LYS A 757 -30.96 39.88 3.45
C LYS A 757 -29.66 39.15 3.11
#